data_AF-A0A4Z1EWL0-F1
#
_entry.id   AF-A0A4Z1EWL0-F1
#
_cell.length_a   1.000
_cell.length_b   1.000
_cell.length_c   1.000
_cell.angle_alpha   90.00
_cell.angle_beta   90.00
_cell.angle_gamma   90.00
#
_symmetry.space_group_name_H-M   'P 1'
#
loop_
_entity.id
_entity.type
_entity.pdbx_description
1 polymer ?
#
loop_
_entity_poly.entity_id
_entity_poly.type
_entity_poly.pdbx_seq_one_letter_code
_entity_poly.pdbx_strand_id
1 'polypeptide(L)'
;MPYNARVEVLPEPVSRGGLDDPRAAEQPSFGTRMSCRDATDFLCNIAETSPLEPGYRKARHVHIADSEAQTRLDQILSRSKEIRLPASEQKLLSDLVPGLVVTGGLSRSPAFDCLPVVSHWGERTGESSAPDPAATIRLASTWEATHVVAEGATMQCPLGAPSWALKTHGIFPLHTESSKFSQTYSAETKTLTTTVALARRIDTPRTGGVLSAATDISRVRNARVADAVDCAMGMLSDAAELLAARNKVIETGITERLVFAEVHEAIIPTWCSVRKPLPPKLSGVALSTDQATVDVLAGEDCEGPLLNTSIFSMAVGYNRGVYGGSISGLWAIMDSGFVLDYSIGKDSAAMAGKLASTFSEVAAIAEASVSASEHITDIRVVKGCNYSCLRQKTIIEDTDPGRSRPCIVIWNDLARLARYKLADAVFCHVYYDGGGGEQMAAMAGLGCVVHDWIDLGADIACGEISNIIPTLTGGSLEEEPLAEVYSRFMGAIIWYRDNDPFNPAALCILFTHWWQLANCRHRPISLLGRTDLDTVSRGILPTVPQERPSLEHFRACGTKIERSERALINAEARLQSIVSSNPLPETQNVVELLVNPVIAYVRGGNSLPFESEFVGAVLAAEIALPQGQKIMELWDLTIVMWESGAMWATGIASLCYTHTGKFNCDRARDDLSGTTWS
;
A
#
# COMPACT_ATOMS: atom_id res chain seq x y z
N MET A 1 32.60 9.29 -9.06
CA MET A 1 33.49 8.14 -8.76
C MET A 1 32.93 6.90 -9.45
N PRO A 2 33.75 5.94 -9.92
CA PRO A 2 33.23 4.64 -10.34
C PRO A 2 32.60 3.92 -9.14
N TYR A 3 31.40 3.35 -9.32
CA TYR A 3 30.68 2.58 -8.28
C TYR A 3 31.51 1.35 -7.90
N ASN A 4 32.37 1.52 -6.88
CA ASN A 4 33.39 0.55 -6.50
C ASN A 4 32.71 -0.62 -5.76
N ALA A 5 32.86 -1.83 -6.30
CA ALA A 5 31.93 -2.93 -6.09
C ALA A 5 32.52 -4.12 -5.33
N ARG A 6 33.47 -3.88 -4.45
CA ARG A 6 33.96 -4.89 -3.51
C ARG A 6 33.35 -4.58 -2.16
N VAL A 7 32.60 -5.53 -1.57
CA VAL A 7 31.91 -5.37 -0.28
C VAL A 7 32.88 -4.90 0.83
N GLU A 8 34.11 -5.41 0.79
CA GLU A 8 35.21 -5.06 1.70
C GLU A 8 35.76 -3.63 1.52
N VAL A 9 35.33 -2.93 0.46
CA VAL A 9 35.81 -1.59 0.05
C VAL A 9 34.64 -0.64 -0.25
N LEU A 10 33.40 -1.03 0.09
CA LEU A 10 32.26 -0.12 0.02
C LEU A 10 32.50 0.98 1.07
N PRO A 11 32.52 2.28 0.68
CA PRO A 11 32.52 3.35 1.65
C PRO A 11 31.37 3.15 2.64
N GLU A 12 31.59 3.48 3.90
CA GLU A 12 30.58 3.37 4.96
C GLU A 12 29.21 4.00 4.58
N PRO A 13 29.17 5.13 3.84
CA PRO A 13 27.91 5.64 3.29
C PRO A 13 27.24 4.66 2.32
N VAL A 14 27.96 3.92 1.48
CA VAL A 14 27.36 2.99 0.51
C VAL A 14 26.89 1.69 1.17
N SER A 15 27.62 1.20 2.19
CA SER A 15 27.17 0.05 2.99
C SER A 15 25.88 0.39 3.75
N ARG A 16 25.77 1.62 4.26
CA ARG A 16 24.59 2.14 4.95
C ARG A 16 23.52 2.76 4.03
N GLY A 17 23.80 2.94 2.74
CA GLY A 17 22.95 3.72 1.81
C GLY A 17 22.92 5.24 2.09
N GLY A 18 23.81 5.75 2.96
CA GLY A 18 23.91 7.13 3.41
C GLY A 18 22.97 7.47 4.56
N LEU A 19 22.27 6.45 5.09
CA LEU A 19 21.30 6.57 6.16
C LEU A 19 21.85 5.99 7.46
N ASP A 20 21.39 6.52 8.58
CA ASP A 20 21.64 5.86 9.87
C ASP A 20 20.63 4.71 9.99
N ASP A 21 21.12 3.46 10.08
CA ASP A 21 20.32 2.25 10.33
C ASP A 21 20.20 2.05 11.84
N PRO A 22 19.09 2.51 12.45
CA PRO A 22 18.92 2.42 13.88
C PRO A 22 17.94 1.28 14.06
N ARG A 23 18.44 0.05 14.15
CA ARG A 23 17.61 -1.15 14.37
C ARG A 23 16.42 -0.80 15.27
N ALA A 24 15.24 -1.18 14.83
CA ALA A 24 13.99 -0.53 15.16
C ALA A 24 13.70 -0.34 16.66
N ALA A 25 14.22 -1.21 17.54
CA ALA A 25 14.06 -1.11 18.98
C ALA A 25 14.77 0.10 19.63
N GLU A 26 15.74 0.73 18.95
CA GLU A 26 16.61 1.78 19.50
C GLU A 26 16.27 3.20 19.00
N GLN A 27 15.26 3.37 18.14
CA GLN A 27 14.90 4.69 17.60
C GLN A 27 14.21 5.58 18.65
N PRO A 28 14.81 6.72 19.05
CA PRO A 28 14.21 7.60 20.06
C PRO A 28 12.84 8.15 19.63
N SER A 29 12.65 8.35 18.32
CA SER A 29 11.41 8.86 17.74
C SER A 29 10.22 7.92 17.99
N PHE A 30 10.44 6.61 18.11
CA PHE A 30 9.37 5.62 18.30
C PHE A 30 8.71 5.70 19.68
N GLY A 31 9.35 6.37 20.65
CA GLY A 31 8.77 6.66 21.96
C GLY A 31 7.85 7.88 22.01
N THR A 32 7.74 8.65 20.93
CA THR A 32 7.04 9.95 20.89
C THR A 32 5.68 9.86 20.18
N ARG A 33 4.88 10.93 20.22
CA ARG A 33 3.57 10.97 19.55
C ARG A 33 3.79 11.07 18.02
N MET A 34 2.92 10.42 17.26
CA MET A 34 2.89 10.58 15.80
C MET A 34 1.99 11.77 15.46
N SER A 35 2.52 12.72 14.70
CA SER A 35 1.78 13.90 14.24
C SER A 35 2.35 14.38 12.91
N CYS A 36 1.53 15.04 12.10
CA CYS A 36 1.93 15.76 10.89
C CYS A 36 1.02 16.97 10.69
N ARG A 37 1.43 17.89 9.81
CA ARG A 37 0.71 19.13 9.49
C ARG A 37 -0.75 18.85 9.12
N ASP A 38 -1.02 17.90 8.22
CA ASP A 38 -2.39 17.59 7.79
C ASP A 38 -3.29 17.10 8.94
N ALA A 39 -2.74 16.29 9.85
CA ALA A 39 -3.50 15.81 11.00
C ALA A 39 -3.87 16.97 11.93
N THR A 40 -2.92 17.87 12.19
CA THR A 40 -3.12 19.10 12.96
C THR A 40 -4.13 20.03 12.27
N ASP A 41 -4.00 20.22 10.96
CA ASP A 41 -4.89 21.06 10.15
C ASP A 41 -6.32 20.52 10.18
N PHE A 42 -6.49 19.20 10.07
CA PHE A 42 -7.81 18.58 10.18
C PHE A 42 -8.43 18.83 11.55
N LEU A 43 -7.68 18.55 12.62
CA LEU A 43 -8.09 18.72 14.01
C LEU A 43 -8.55 20.14 14.33
N CYS A 44 -7.82 21.13 13.83
CA CYS A 44 -8.16 22.54 14.03
C CYS A 44 -9.44 22.94 13.28
N ASN A 45 -9.70 22.35 12.11
CA ASN A 45 -10.76 22.79 11.19
C ASN A 45 -12.03 21.90 11.18
N ILE A 46 -12.24 21.06 12.19
CA ILE A 46 -13.46 20.22 12.28
C ILE A 46 -14.72 21.11 12.31
N ALA A 47 -15.75 20.75 11.54
CA ALA A 47 -17.01 21.48 11.51
C ALA A 47 -17.78 21.40 12.85
N GLU A 48 -18.28 22.53 13.34
CA GLU A 48 -19.08 22.61 14.59
C GLU A 48 -20.59 22.43 14.37
N THR A 49 -21.05 22.55 13.12
CA THR A 49 -22.47 22.49 12.76
C THR A 49 -22.69 21.45 11.66
N SER A 50 -23.83 20.78 11.72
CA SER A 50 -24.15 19.74 10.75
C SER A 50 -24.36 20.34 9.36
N PRO A 51 -23.75 19.76 8.31
CA PRO A 51 -23.97 20.18 6.92
C PRO A 51 -25.42 19.97 6.45
N LEU A 52 -26.22 19.24 7.24
CA LEU A 52 -27.63 18.93 6.98
C LEU A 52 -28.60 19.96 7.60
N GLU A 53 -28.11 20.97 8.33
CA GLU A 53 -28.95 22.05 8.87
C GLU A 53 -29.31 23.09 7.78
N PRO A 54 -30.60 23.44 7.61
CA PRO A 54 -31.02 24.44 6.63
C PRO A 54 -30.69 25.87 7.10
N GLY A 55 -29.65 26.48 6.53
CA GLY A 55 -29.28 27.88 6.80
C GLY A 55 -27.80 28.15 6.60
N TYR A 56 -27.43 28.55 5.39
CA TYR A 56 -26.03 28.53 4.92
C TYR A 56 -25.14 29.63 5.53
N ARG A 57 -24.01 29.24 6.14
CA ARG A 57 -22.78 30.05 6.17
C ARG A 57 -21.67 29.22 5.50
N LYS A 58 -20.97 29.79 4.52
CA LYS A 58 -19.77 29.16 3.94
C LYS A 58 -18.83 28.77 5.08
N ALA A 59 -18.41 27.51 5.14
CA ALA A 59 -17.20 27.17 5.88
C ALA A 59 -16.05 27.94 5.26
N ARG A 60 -15.62 29.01 5.94
CA ARG A 60 -14.35 29.64 5.66
C ARG A 60 -13.30 28.80 6.37
N HIS A 61 -12.11 28.66 5.80
CA HIS A 61 -10.94 28.43 6.65
C HIS A 61 -10.94 29.57 7.66
N VAL A 62 -11.37 29.27 8.87
CA VAL A 62 -11.30 30.22 9.96
C VAL A 62 -9.86 30.11 10.41
N HIS A 63 -9.09 31.20 10.27
CA HIS A 63 -7.90 31.33 11.09
C HIS A 63 -8.37 31.40 12.53
N ILE A 64 -8.45 30.24 13.16
CA ILE A 64 -8.67 30.09 14.58
C ILE A 64 -7.39 30.60 15.24
N ALA A 65 -7.49 31.38 16.31
CA ALA A 65 -6.31 31.83 17.02
C ALA A 65 -5.52 30.61 17.54
N ASP A 66 -4.20 30.65 17.50
CA ASP A 66 -3.33 29.53 17.91
C ASP A 66 -3.71 28.94 19.28
N SER A 67 -4.13 29.79 20.23
CA SER A 67 -4.59 29.37 21.55
C SER A 67 -5.88 28.53 21.53
N GLU A 68 -6.82 28.86 20.64
CA GLU A 68 -8.09 28.15 20.49
C GLU A 68 -7.90 26.85 19.71
N ALA A 69 -7.06 26.86 18.67
CA ALA A 69 -6.60 25.66 17.97
C ALA A 69 -5.93 24.66 18.92
N GLN A 70 -5.00 25.14 19.76
CA GLN A 70 -4.33 24.31 20.77
C GLN A 70 -5.32 23.78 21.82
N THR A 71 -6.26 24.60 22.29
CA THR A 71 -7.28 24.16 23.25
C THR A 71 -8.14 23.03 22.68
N ARG A 72 -8.53 23.13 21.41
CA ARG A 72 -9.30 22.09 20.71
C ARG A 72 -8.50 20.79 20.57
N LEU A 73 -7.24 20.91 20.16
CA LEU A 73 -6.32 19.78 20.10
C LEU A 73 -6.21 19.09 21.47
N ASP A 74 -5.96 19.85 22.54
CA ASP A 74 -5.82 19.32 23.90
C ASP A 74 -7.11 18.62 24.37
N GLN A 75 -8.29 19.15 24.04
CA GLN A 75 -9.57 18.52 24.35
C GLN A 75 -9.71 17.16 23.64
N ILE A 76 -9.45 17.09 22.34
CA ILE A 76 -9.54 15.83 21.57
C ILE A 76 -8.51 14.81 22.09
N LEU A 77 -7.28 15.25 22.37
CA LEU A 77 -6.22 14.40 22.93
C LEU A 77 -6.52 13.97 24.38
N SER A 78 -7.29 14.73 25.14
CA SER A 78 -7.75 14.30 26.46
C SER A 78 -8.79 13.19 26.34
N ARG A 79 -9.70 13.32 25.36
CA ARG A 79 -10.74 12.32 25.09
C ARG A 79 -10.17 10.99 24.62
N SER A 80 -9.11 11.00 23.82
CA SER A 80 -8.45 9.76 23.38
C SER A 80 -7.94 8.89 24.54
N LYS A 81 -7.54 9.52 25.67
CA LYS A 81 -7.11 8.82 26.89
C LYS A 81 -8.27 8.11 27.58
N GLU A 82 -9.49 8.62 27.45
CA GLU A 82 -10.71 8.01 28.01
C GLU A 82 -11.20 6.84 27.15
N ILE A 83 -11.02 6.93 25.83
CA ILE A 83 -11.37 5.87 24.88
C ILE A 83 -10.43 4.66 25.02
N ARG A 84 -9.17 4.91 25.38
CA ARG A 84 -8.17 3.87 25.58
C ARG A 84 -8.52 3.00 26.78
N LEU A 85 -8.72 1.70 26.53
CA LEU A 85 -9.00 0.74 27.61
C LEU A 85 -7.74 0.40 28.42
N PRO A 86 -7.85 0.25 29.76
CA PRO A 86 -6.81 -0.34 30.60
C PRO A 86 -6.43 -1.74 30.10
N ALA A 87 -5.15 -2.12 30.21
CA ALA A 87 -4.64 -3.40 29.68
C ALA A 87 -5.41 -4.65 30.17
N SER A 88 -5.94 -4.62 31.40
CA SER A 88 -6.74 -5.72 31.97
C SER A 88 -8.15 -5.84 31.39
N GLU A 89 -8.65 -4.82 30.69
CA GLU A 89 -10.00 -4.74 30.11
C GLU A 89 -9.98 -4.79 28.58
N GLN A 90 -8.80 -4.91 27.98
CA GLN A 90 -8.65 -4.98 26.53
C GLN A 90 -9.30 -6.26 25.99
N LYS A 91 -10.41 -6.07 25.27
CA LYS A 91 -10.96 -7.09 24.39
C LYS A 91 -10.06 -7.26 23.17
N LEU A 92 -10.19 -8.39 22.48
CA LEU A 92 -9.43 -8.63 21.26
C LEU A 92 -9.71 -7.51 20.23
N LEU A 93 -8.66 -6.99 19.58
CA LEU A 93 -8.66 -5.84 18.65
C LEU A 93 -8.91 -4.46 19.29
N SER A 94 -9.20 -4.36 20.58
CA SER A 94 -9.60 -3.08 21.21
C SER A 94 -8.50 -2.01 21.25
N ASP A 95 -7.26 -2.37 20.96
CA ASP A 95 -6.13 -1.46 20.81
C ASP A 95 -6.14 -0.73 19.46
N LEU A 96 -6.50 -1.42 18.38
CA LEU A 96 -6.54 -0.87 17.01
C LEU A 96 -7.96 -0.58 16.53
N VAL A 97 -9.00 -1.04 17.23
CA VAL A 97 -10.40 -0.70 16.98
C VAL A 97 -11.07 -0.33 18.31
N PRO A 98 -10.68 0.81 18.90
CA PRO A 98 -11.22 1.20 20.19
C PRO A 98 -12.64 1.80 20.09
N GLY A 99 -13.38 1.72 21.19
CA GLY A 99 -14.74 2.25 21.31
C GLY A 99 -15.85 1.31 20.82
N LEU A 100 -17.10 1.76 20.96
CA LEU A 100 -18.26 1.01 20.50
C LEU A 100 -18.39 1.12 18.98
N VAL A 101 -18.58 -0.02 18.30
CA VAL A 101 -18.91 -0.06 16.88
C VAL A 101 -20.40 -0.36 16.72
N VAL A 102 -21.10 0.51 15.99
CA VAL A 102 -22.54 0.39 15.71
C VAL A 102 -22.79 0.41 14.21
N THR A 103 -23.96 -0.07 13.80
CA THR A 103 -24.44 0.08 12.43
C THR A 103 -24.53 1.56 12.07
N GLY A 104 -23.91 1.93 10.98
CA GLY A 104 -23.78 3.31 10.56
C GLY A 104 -22.81 3.43 9.39
N GLY A 105 -22.80 4.59 8.76
CA GLY A 105 -21.95 4.84 7.63
C GLY A 105 -22.36 6.12 6.93
N LEU A 106 -21.41 7.01 6.79
CA LEU A 106 -21.41 8.04 5.79
C LEU A 106 -20.17 7.76 5.00
N SER A 107 -20.32 7.24 3.78
CA SER A 107 -19.21 7.27 2.86
C SER A 107 -19.23 8.60 2.17
N ARG A 108 -18.58 9.51 2.86
CA ARG A 108 -18.04 10.67 2.20
C ARG A 108 -16.88 10.14 1.38
N SER A 109 -16.86 10.39 0.08
CA SER A 109 -15.56 10.61 -0.56
C SER A 109 -15.06 11.85 0.17
N PRO A 110 -14.08 11.77 1.12
CA PRO A 110 -13.49 13.00 1.62
C PRO A 110 -13.19 13.80 0.38
N ALA A 111 -13.66 15.04 0.33
CA ALA A 111 -13.33 15.86 -0.80
C ALA A 111 -11.80 15.83 -0.84
N PHE A 112 -11.28 15.14 -1.85
CA PHE A 112 -9.89 14.91 -2.02
C PHE A 112 -9.33 16.31 -2.23
N ASP A 113 -8.89 16.98 -1.17
CA ASP A 113 -8.60 18.39 -1.29
C ASP A 113 -7.48 18.48 -2.31
N CYS A 114 -7.80 19.13 -3.43
CA CYS A 114 -6.92 19.29 -4.59
C CYS A 114 -6.79 18.09 -5.56
N LEU A 115 -7.51 16.97 -5.40
CA LEU A 115 -7.66 15.99 -6.51
C LEU A 115 -8.85 16.35 -7.42
N PRO A 116 -8.74 16.12 -8.73
CA PRO A 116 -9.76 16.46 -9.71
C PRO A 116 -10.83 15.36 -9.88
N VAL A 117 -11.30 14.75 -8.78
CA VAL A 117 -12.33 13.69 -8.80
C VAL A 117 -13.49 14.01 -7.87
N VAL A 118 -14.70 13.66 -8.29
CA VAL A 118 -15.96 14.04 -7.62
C VAL A 118 -16.42 12.96 -6.63
N SER A 119 -16.40 11.68 -6.99
CA SER A 119 -16.67 10.54 -6.07
C SER A 119 -16.31 9.20 -6.71
N HIS A 120 -15.58 8.33 -6.01
CA HIS A 120 -15.24 7.00 -6.55
C HIS A 120 -16.37 5.96 -6.45
N TRP A 121 -17.43 6.23 -5.68
CA TRP A 121 -18.51 5.26 -5.47
C TRP A 121 -19.62 5.38 -6.52
N GLY A 122 -19.95 6.60 -6.94
CA GLY A 122 -21.05 6.85 -7.86
C GLY A 122 -20.77 6.48 -9.32
N GLU A 123 -19.50 6.50 -9.73
CA GLU A 123 -19.08 6.28 -11.12
C GLU A 123 -18.77 4.81 -11.45
N ARG A 124 -18.74 3.94 -10.44
CA ARG A 124 -18.23 2.55 -10.54
C ARG A 124 -19.32 1.51 -10.29
N THR A 125 -20.49 1.75 -10.88
CA THR A 125 -21.66 0.87 -10.73
C THR A 125 -21.69 -0.15 -11.86
N GLY A 126 -21.85 -1.43 -11.53
CA GLY A 126 -21.81 -2.53 -12.50
C GLY A 126 -20.51 -3.36 -12.49
N GLU A 127 -19.56 -3.05 -11.61
CA GLU A 127 -18.36 -3.87 -11.38
C GLU A 127 -18.68 -4.95 -10.33
N SER A 128 -19.15 -6.11 -10.79
CA SER A 128 -19.39 -7.27 -9.93
C SER A 128 -18.15 -8.15 -9.81
N SER A 129 -17.99 -8.83 -8.68
CA SER A 129 -17.04 -9.94 -8.55
C SER A 129 -17.70 -11.28 -8.88
N ALA A 130 -16.89 -12.25 -9.31
CA ALA A 130 -17.31 -13.64 -9.42
C ALA A 130 -17.95 -14.16 -8.10
N PRO A 131 -18.85 -15.15 -8.15
CA PRO A 131 -19.40 -15.79 -6.96
C PRO A 131 -18.31 -16.41 -6.08
N ASP A 132 -18.47 -16.31 -4.75
CA ASP A 132 -17.61 -16.98 -3.78
C ASP A 132 -18.25 -18.31 -3.36
N PRO A 133 -17.69 -19.46 -3.75
CA PRO A 133 -18.29 -20.76 -3.45
C PRO A 133 -18.27 -21.10 -1.96
N ALA A 134 -17.43 -20.43 -1.17
CA ALA A 134 -17.37 -20.61 0.29
C ALA A 134 -18.33 -19.66 1.04
N ALA A 135 -19.03 -18.76 0.33
CA ALA A 135 -19.97 -17.86 0.96
C ALA A 135 -21.13 -18.61 1.63
N THR A 136 -21.54 -18.13 2.79
CA THR A 136 -22.65 -18.72 3.57
C THR A 136 -23.72 -17.70 3.93
N ILE A 137 -23.38 -16.41 3.89
CA ILE A 137 -24.28 -15.30 4.21
C ILE A 137 -24.16 -14.21 3.16
N ARG A 138 -25.20 -13.39 3.04
CA ARG A 138 -25.21 -12.18 2.22
C ARG A 138 -25.49 -10.97 3.09
N LEU A 139 -24.67 -9.93 2.98
CA LEU A 139 -24.96 -8.62 3.55
C LEU A 139 -25.47 -7.70 2.45
N ALA A 140 -26.43 -6.85 2.78
CA ALA A 140 -26.88 -5.79 1.88
C ALA A 140 -26.93 -4.46 2.62
N SER A 141 -26.43 -3.42 1.96
CA SER A 141 -26.50 -2.03 2.45
C SER A 141 -27.12 -1.17 1.36
N THR A 142 -28.11 -0.36 1.73
CA THR A 142 -28.67 0.67 0.85
C THR A 142 -28.24 2.02 1.37
N TRP A 143 -27.64 2.80 0.48
CA TRP A 143 -27.15 4.14 0.74
C TRP A 143 -27.97 5.14 -0.06
N GLU A 144 -28.22 6.32 0.49
CA GLU A 144 -28.81 7.44 -0.24
C GLU A 144 -27.72 8.47 -0.55
N ALA A 145 -27.71 8.96 -1.78
CA ALA A 145 -26.85 10.07 -2.16
C ALA A 145 -27.26 11.32 -1.39
N THR A 146 -26.32 11.89 -0.66
CA THR A 146 -26.44 13.15 0.06
C THR A 146 -25.32 14.09 -0.36
N HIS A 147 -25.44 15.36 -0.01
CA HIS A 147 -24.41 16.38 -0.25
C HIS A 147 -23.98 16.94 1.09
N VAL A 148 -22.70 16.82 1.40
CA VAL A 148 -22.10 17.30 2.64
C VAL A 148 -21.37 18.60 2.29
N VAL A 149 -21.88 19.72 2.78
CA VAL A 149 -21.27 21.04 2.63
C VAL A 149 -20.40 21.33 3.84
N ALA A 150 -19.10 21.56 3.64
CA ALA A 150 -18.06 21.88 4.64
C ALA A 150 -17.19 20.69 5.05
N GLU A 151 -15.89 20.99 5.23
CA GLU A 151 -14.70 20.11 5.34
C GLU A 151 -14.08 19.68 4.00
N GLY A 152 -13.40 20.59 3.28
CA GLY A 152 -12.63 20.21 2.07
C GLY A 152 -13.23 20.60 0.71
N ALA A 153 -14.07 21.62 0.67
CA ALA A 153 -14.55 22.13 -0.62
C ALA A 153 -13.38 22.79 -1.41
N THR A 154 -13.00 22.23 -2.55
CA THR A 154 -12.06 22.89 -3.48
C THR A 154 -12.78 23.97 -4.29
N MET A 155 -12.02 24.90 -4.88
CA MET A 155 -12.57 25.93 -5.78
C MET A 155 -13.37 25.36 -6.98
N GLN A 156 -13.16 24.09 -7.32
CA GLN A 156 -13.77 23.42 -8.47
C GLN A 156 -15.10 22.72 -8.14
N CYS A 157 -15.37 22.40 -6.87
CA CYS A 157 -16.63 21.77 -6.42
C CYS A 157 -17.21 22.51 -5.21
N PRO A 158 -17.80 23.71 -5.40
CA PRO A 158 -18.27 24.57 -4.29
C PRO A 158 -19.44 23.99 -3.50
N LEU A 159 -20.05 22.90 -3.95
CA LEU A 159 -21.13 22.17 -3.27
C LEU A 159 -20.64 20.94 -2.47
N GLY A 160 -19.33 20.65 -2.47
CA GLY A 160 -18.76 19.43 -1.89
C GLY A 160 -18.87 18.21 -2.82
N ALA A 161 -18.30 17.08 -2.39
CA ALA A 161 -18.40 15.79 -3.07
C ALA A 161 -19.72 15.07 -2.74
N PRO A 162 -20.33 14.32 -3.68
CA PRO A 162 -21.39 13.36 -3.39
C PRO A 162 -20.95 12.43 -2.26
N SER A 163 -21.78 12.35 -1.23
CA SER A 163 -21.60 11.46 -0.09
C SER A 163 -22.74 10.45 -0.05
N TRP A 164 -22.54 9.33 0.62
CA TRP A 164 -23.50 8.23 0.69
C TRP A 164 -23.85 7.98 2.15
N ALA A 165 -25.09 8.27 2.53
CA ALA A 165 -25.57 8.02 3.87
C ALA A 165 -26.25 6.65 3.94
N LEU A 166 -25.83 5.80 4.87
CA LEU A 166 -26.42 4.48 5.08
C LEU A 166 -27.87 4.61 5.53
N LYS A 167 -28.78 3.95 4.82
CA LYS A 167 -30.23 3.92 5.14
C LYS A 167 -30.66 2.61 5.75
N THR A 168 -30.24 1.53 5.12
CA THR A 168 -30.58 0.19 5.58
C THR A 168 -29.36 -0.70 5.48
N HIS A 169 -29.25 -1.59 6.47
CA HIS A 169 -28.24 -2.62 6.51
C HIS A 169 -28.89 -3.90 7.03
N GLY A 170 -28.55 -5.04 6.43
CA GLY A 170 -29.11 -6.32 6.85
C GLY A 170 -28.24 -7.50 6.44
N ILE A 171 -28.42 -8.59 7.20
CA ILE A 171 -27.82 -9.90 6.95
C ILE A 171 -28.94 -10.83 6.47
N PHE A 172 -28.71 -11.50 5.36
CA PHE A 172 -29.66 -12.34 4.65
C PHE A 172 -29.05 -13.71 4.33
N PRO A 173 -29.89 -14.74 4.12
CA PRO A 173 -29.43 -15.99 3.52
C PRO A 173 -28.81 -15.76 2.14
N LEU A 174 -27.86 -16.61 1.76
CA LEU A 174 -27.25 -16.58 0.44
C LEU A 174 -28.24 -17.10 -0.62
N HIS A 175 -28.32 -16.44 -1.77
CA HIS A 175 -29.03 -16.95 -2.94
C HIS A 175 -28.04 -17.68 -3.86
N THR A 176 -28.49 -18.72 -4.57
CA THR A 176 -27.69 -19.37 -5.62
C THR A 176 -27.15 -18.32 -6.59
N GLU A 177 -25.88 -18.43 -6.97
CA GLU A 177 -25.20 -17.53 -7.93
C GLU A 177 -25.00 -16.07 -7.45
N SER A 178 -25.11 -15.80 -6.14
CA SER A 178 -24.77 -14.47 -5.62
C SER A 178 -23.30 -14.13 -5.88
N SER A 179 -23.05 -12.99 -6.54
CA SER A 179 -21.71 -12.41 -6.66
C SER A 179 -21.06 -12.20 -5.29
N LYS A 180 -19.72 -12.36 -5.19
CA LYS A 180 -18.96 -12.01 -3.99
C LYS A 180 -19.21 -10.55 -3.58
N PHE A 181 -19.19 -9.65 -4.56
CA PHE A 181 -19.45 -8.23 -4.41
C PHE A 181 -20.29 -7.77 -5.59
N SER A 182 -21.29 -6.93 -5.33
CA SER A 182 -21.99 -6.19 -6.39
C SER A 182 -22.49 -4.85 -5.88
N GLN A 183 -22.57 -3.90 -6.80
CA GLN A 183 -23.05 -2.55 -6.52
C GLN A 183 -23.88 -2.03 -7.67
N THR A 184 -25.03 -1.45 -7.35
CA THR A 184 -25.96 -0.90 -8.33
C THR A 184 -26.47 0.46 -7.84
N TYR A 185 -26.44 1.45 -8.72
CA TYR A 185 -27.00 2.77 -8.46
C TYR A 185 -28.33 2.94 -9.20
N SER A 186 -29.32 3.44 -8.48
CA SER A 186 -30.61 3.85 -9.01
C SER A 186 -30.68 5.37 -9.01
N ALA A 187 -30.65 5.97 -10.20
CA ALA A 187 -30.75 7.43 -10.36
C ALA A 187 -32.12 7.97 -9.94
N GLU A 188 -33.20 7.19 -10.12
CA GLU A 188 -34.57 7.59 -9.78
C GLU A 188 -34.73 7.81 -8.28
N THR A 189 -34.22 6.88 -7.48
CA THR A 189 -34.30 6.92 -6.02
C THR A 189 -33.06 7.55 -5.37
N LYS A 190 -32.03 7.87 -6.17
CA LYS A 190 -30.70 8.31 -5.71
C LYS A 190 -30.09 7.34 -4.70
N THR A 191 -30.35 6.05 -4.86
CA THR A 191 -29.87 5.03 -3.92
C THR A 191 -28.79 4.17 -4.54
N LEU A 192 -27.78 3.85 -3.75
CA LEU A 192 -26.76 2.88 -4.06
C LEU A 192 -26.99 1.63 -3.22
N THR A 193 -27.16 0.49 -3.85
CA THR A 193 -27.26 -0.79 -3.16
C THR A 193 -25.94 -1.54 -3.34
N THR A 194 -25.34 -1.94 -2.23
CA THR A 194 -24.17 -2.83 -2.21
C THR A 194 -24.57 -4.16 -1.60
N THR A 195 -24.22 -5.26 -2.27
CA THR A 195 -24.38 -6.60 -1.70
C THR A 195 -23.06 -7.34 -1.69
N VAL A 196 -22.84 -8.10 -0.63
CA VAL A 196 -21.59 -8.82 -0.39
C VAL A 196 -21.91 -10.22 0.11
N ALA A 197 -21.35 -11.22 -0.53
CA ALA A 197 -21.43 -12.61 -0.09
C ALA A 197 -20.16 -12.97 0.69
N LEU A 198 -20.31 -13.41 1.94
CA LEU A 198 -19.17 -13.67 2.82
C LEU A 198 -19.08 -15.14 3.23
N ALA A 199 -17.87 -15.66 3.19
CA ALA A 199 -17.54 -16.95 3.76
C ALA A 199 -17.55 -16.88 5.29
N ARG A 200 -17.88 -18.01 5.92
CA ARG A 200 -17.68 -18.15 7.36
C ARG A 200 -16.23 -18.56 7.60
N ARG A 201 -15.46 -17.71 8.26
CA ARG A 201 -14.09 -18.01 8.69
C ARG A 201 -14.11 -18.46 10.14
N ILE A 202 -13.40 -19.54 10.44
CA ILE A 202 -13.38 -20.17 11.76
C ILE A 202 -12.02 -19.93 12.37
N ASP A 203 -12.00 -19.47 13.62
CA ASP A 203 -10.74 -19.33 14.35
C ASP A 203 -10.08 -20.67 14.65
N THR A 204 -8.76 -20.64 14.65
CA THR A 204 -7.90 -21.71 15.13
C THR A 204 -7.06 -21.20 16.30
N PRO A 205 -6.38 -22.09 17.06
CA PRO A 205 -5.40 -21.65 18.04
C PRO A 205 -4.32 -20.72 17.46
N ARG A 206 -3.96 -20.87 16.17
CA ARG A 206 -2.96 -20.02 15.50
C ARG A 206 -3.49 -18.62 15.17
N THR A 207 -4.78 -18.47 14.87
CA THR A 207 -5.38 -17.16 14.53
C THR A 207 -5.79 -16.37 15.76
N GLY A 208 -5.72 -16.96 16.97
CA GLY A 208 -5.82 -16.23 18.24
C GLY A 208 -7.17 -15.56 18.51
N GLY A 209 -8.25 -15.97 17.82
CA GLY A 209 -9.57 -15.35 17.95
C GLY A 209 -9.80 -14.12 17.06
N VAL A 210 -8.76 -13.68 16.31
CA VAL A 210 -8.79 -12.43 15.54
C VAL A 210 -9.87 -12.46 14.47
N LEU A 211 -10.12 -13.62 13.86
CA LEU A 211 -11.11 -13.76 12.80
C LEU A 211 -12.54 -13.53 13.32
N SER A 212 -12.88 -14.09 14.48
CA SER A 212 -14.21 -13.92 15.09
C SER A 212 -14.43 -12.47 15.52
N ALA A 213 -13.44 -11.85 16.17
CA ALA A 213 -13.55 -10.45 16.59
C ALA A 213 -13.71 -9.50 15.41
N ALA A 214 -12.92 -9.67 14.34
CA ALA A 214 -13.03 -8.86 13.13
C ALA A 214 -14.37 -9.10 12.40
N THR A 215 -14.87 -10.33 12.41
CA THR A 215 -16.18 -10.69 11.87
C THR A 215 -17.31 -9.95 12.59
N ASP A 216 -17.30 -9.97 13.93
CA ASP A 216 -18.36 -9.38 14.75
C ASP A 216 -18.42 -7.85 14.58
N ILE A 217 -17.26 -7.20 14.55
CA ILE A 217 -17.14 -5.75 14.39
C ILE A 217 -17.57 -5.30 12.98
N SER A 218 -17.10 -6.00 11.94
CA SER A 218 -17.29 -5.55 10.56
C SER A 218 -18.71 -5.79 10.04
N ARG A 219 -19.33 -6.93 10.37
CA ARG A 219 -20.67 -7.30 9.89
C ARG A 219 -21.76 -6.38 10.41
N VAL A 220 -21.62 -5.84 11.62
CA VAL A 220 -22.62 -4.90 12.17
C VAL A 220 -22.50 -3.52 11.55
N ARG A 221 -21.33 -3.17 10.99
CA ARG A 221 -21.03 -1.81 10.55
C ARG A 221 -21.75 -1.47 9.24
N ASN A 222 -21.31 -2.07 8.14
CA ASN A 222 -21.97 -2.05 6.83
C ASN A 222 -21.35 -3.11 5.89
N ALA A 223 -22.00 -3.38 4.76
CA ALA A 223 -21.56 -4.44 3.85
C ALA A 223 -20.17 -4.20 3.23
N ARG A 224 -19.78 -2.94 3.00
CA ARG A 224 -18.48 -2.62 2.38
C ARG A 224 -17.33 -2.77 3.35
N VAL A 225 -17.49 -2.28 4.58
CA VAL A 225 -16.54 -2.55 5.67
C VAL A 225 -16.39 -4.05 5.86
N ALA A 226 -17.49 -4.81 5.82
CA ALA A 226 -17.44 -6.27 5.92
C ALA A 226 -16.68 -6.93 4.74
N ASP A 227 -16.83 -6.47 3.50
CA ASP A 227 -16.06 -6.99 2.36
C ASP A 227 -14.57 -6.69 2.48
N ALA A 228 -14.20 -5.45 2.82
CA ALA A 228 -12.81 -5.05 2.99
C ALA A 228 -12.14 -5.79 4.17
N VAL A 229 -12.84 -5.96 5.29
CA VAL A 229 -12.35 -6.74 6.44
C VAL A 229 -12.29 -8.24 6.11
N ASP A 230 -13.16 -8.77 5.25
CA ASP A 230 -13.07 -10.15 4.79
C ASP A 230 -11.80 -10.44 4.00
N CYS A 231 -11.25 -9.46 3.27
CA CYS A 231 -9.92 -9.60 2.66
C CYS A 231 -8.83 -9.83 3.72
N ALA A 232 -8.82 -9.03 4.79
CA ALA A 232 -7.86 -9.18 5.90
C ALA A 232 -7.99 -10.52 6.64
N MET A 233 -9.23 -10.90 6.96
CA MET A 233 -9.51 -12.19 7.59
C MET A 233 -9.15 -13.36 6.69
N GLY A 234 -9.36 -13.21 5.37
CA GLY A 234 -8.95 -14.19 4.38
C GLY A 234 -7.44 -14.34 4.29
N MET A 235 -6.70 -13.22 4.25
CA MET A 235 -5.24 -13.25 4.29
C MET A 235 -4.72 -14.01 5.51
N LEU A 236 -5.22 -13.72 6.72
CA LEU A 236 -4.76 -14.43 7.93
C LEU A 236 -5.09 -15.93 7.89
N SER A 237 -6.30 -16.28 7.45
CA SER A 237 -6.73 -17.68 7.33
C SER A 237 -5.84 -18.45 6.34
N ASP A 238 -5.61 -17.87 5.17
CA ASP A 238 -4.88 -18.51 4.07
C ASP A 238 -3.38 -18.57 4.36
N ALA A 239 -2.81 -17.52 4.96
CA ALA A 239 -1.41 -17.49 5.38
C ALA A 239 -1.10 -18.63 6.34
N ALA A 240 -1.97 -18.91 7.33
CA ALA A 240 -1.74 -20.01 8.25
C ALA A 240 -1.62 -21.38 7.54
N GLU A 241 -2.46 -21.64 6.53
CA GLU A 241 -2.41 -22.86 5.72
C GLU A 241 -1.18 -22.91 4.80
N LEU A 242 -0.87 -21.78 4.13
CA LEU A 242 0.29 -21.66 3.25
C LEU A 242 1.62 -21.83 4.00
N LEU A 243 1.76 -21.21 5.17
CA LEU A 243 2.96 -21.35 6.01
C LEU A 243 3.17 -22.81 6.43
N ALA A 244 2.10 -23.53 6.75
CA ALA A 244 2.18 -24.95 7.11
C ALA A 244 2.59 -25.82 5.90
N ALA A 245 1.98 -25.58 4.74
CA ALA A 245 2.34 -26.26 3.49
C ALA A 245 3.80 -26.00 3.11
N ARG A 246 4.23 -24.74 3.13
CA ARG A 246 5.63 -24.35 2.89
C ARG A 246 6.59 -25.04 3.84
N ASN A 247 6.34 -25.03 5.15
CA ASN A 247 7.23 -25.67 6.13
C ASN A 247 7.41 -27.17 5.81
N LYS A 248 6.33 -27.86 5.41
CA LYS A 248 6.37 -29.26 4.99
C LYS A 248 7.14 -29.47 3.68
N VAL A 249 7.01 -28.58 2.69
CA VAL A 249 7.84 -28.59 1.47
C VAL A 249 9.31 -28.43 1.83
N ILE A 250 9.66 -27.48 2.70
CA ILE A 250 11.03 -27.21 3.13
C ILE A 250 11.65 -28.44 3.82
N GLU A 251 10.86 -29.14 4.65
CA GLU A 251 11.29 -30.34 5.36
C GLU A 251 11.43 -31.57 4.46
N THR A 252 10.48 -31.79 3.55
CA THR A 252 10.35 -33.06 2.83
C THR A 252 10.82 -33.00 1.37
N GLY A 253 10.90 -31.81 0.78
CA GLY A 253 11.11 -31.60 -0.65
C GLY A 253 9.90 -32.01 -1.52
N ILE A 254 8.76 -32.35 -0.92
CA ILE A 254 7.56 -32.80 -1.63
C ILE A 254 6.59 -31.62 -1.78
N THR A 255 6.09 -31.42 -2.99
CA THR A 255 5.07 -30.42 -3.30
C THR A 255 3.79 -30.62 -2.48
N GLU A 256 3.30 -29.55 -1.87
CA GLU A 256 2.04 -29.55 -1.12
C GLU A 256 0.93 -28.88 -1.94
N ARG A 257 -0.26 -29.48 -1.92
CA ARG A 257 -1.43 -29.00 -2.67
C ARG A 257 -2.56 -28.64 -1.71
N LEU A 258 -2.89 -27.37 -1.68
CA LEU A 258 -4.07 -26.82 -1.03
C LEU A 258 -5.21 -26.73 -2.06
N VAL A 259 -6.43 -26.51 -1.58
CA VAL A 259 -7.61 -26.35 -2.47
C VAL A 259 -7.43 -25.15 -3.42
N PHE A 260 -6.71 -24.11 -2.98
CA PHE A 260 -6.59 -22.84 -3.69
C PHE A 260 -5.17 -22.52 -4.20
N ALA A 261 -4.17 -23.32 -3.82
CA ALA A 261 -2.78 -23.08 -4.19
C ALA A 261 -1.93 -24.35 -4.16
N GLU A 262 -0.81 -24.32 -4.86
CA GLU A 262 0.27 -25.31 -4.79
C GLU A 262 1.53 -24.63 -4.23
N VAL A 263 2.25 -25.33 -3.35
CA VAL A 263 3.51 -24.87 -2.76
C VAL A 263 4.60 -25.85 -3.10
N HIS A 264 5.70 -25.39 -3.68
CA HIS A 264 6.80 -26.25 -4.07
C HIS A 264 8.15 -25.52 -4.06
N GLU A 265 9.23 -26.30 -4.15
CA GLU A 265 10.59 -25.78 -4.25
C GLU A 265 10.74 -24.92 -5.52
N ALA A 266 11.43 -23.79 -5.39
CA ALA A 266 11.68 -22.88 -6.51
C ALA A 266 12.91 -23.34 -7.30
N ILE A 267 12.78 -23.43 -8.63
CA ILE A 267 13.91 -23.66 -9.51
C ILE A 267 14.50 -22.30 -9.90
N ILE A 268 15.62 -21.94 -9.30
CA ILE A 268 16.29 -20.66 -9.59
C ILE A 268 16.85 -20.71 -11.03
N PRO A 269 16.50 -19.75 -11.89
CA PRO A 269 16.95 -19.74 -13.27
C PRO A 269 18.46 -19.53 -13.38
N THR A 270 19.08 -20.15 -14.39
CA THR A 270 20.51 -19.98 -14.69
C THR A 270 20.80 -18.88 -15.71
N TRP A 271 19.75 -18.34 -16.34
CA TRP A 271 19.87 -17.31 -17.38
C TRP A 271 20.16 -15.92 -16.80
N CYS A 272 19.78 -15.67 -15.54
CA CYS A 272 20.09 -14.43 -14.85
C CYS A 272 21.46 -14.52 -14.16
N SER A 273 22.23 -13.45 -14.21
CA SER A 273 23.50 -13.34 -13.50
C SER A 273 23.75 -11.91 -13.06
N VAL A 274 24.51 -11.76 -11.97
CA VAL A 274 25.00 -10.47 -11.49
C VAL A 274 26.50 -10.38 -11.70
N ARG A 275 26.97 -9.21 -12.11
CA ARG A 275 28.40 -8.95 -12.36
C ARG A 275 29.16 -8.50 -11.11
N LYS A 276 28.44 -8.19 -10.04
CA LYS A 276 28.90 -7.59 -8.79
C LYS A 276 28.08 -8.14 -7.61
N PRO A 277 28.63 -8.15 -6.39
CA PRO A 277 27.86 -8.51 -5.19
C PRO A 277 26.60 -7.68 -5.07
N LEU A 278 25.49 -8.33 -4.70
CA LEU A 278 24.22 -7.67 -4.49
C LEU A 278 24.31 -6.69 -3.31
N PRO A 279 23.59 -5.56 -3.35
CA PRO A 279 23.52 -4.68 -2.20
C PRO A 279 22.80 -5.40 -1.05
N PRO A 280 23.17 -5.18 0.22
CA PRO A 280 22.44 -5.77 1.34
C PRO A 280 21.03 -5.19 1.43
N LYS A 281 20.04 -6.02 1.79
CA LYS A 281 18.71 -5.56 2.21
C LYS A 281 18.82 -4.91 3.60
N LEU A 282 18.16 -3.77 3.80
CA LEU A 282 18.17 -3.02 5.07
C LEU A 282 16.85 -3.18 5.86
N SER A 283 16.82 -2.69 7.10
CA SER A 283 15.70 -2.76 8.05
C SER A 283 14.42 -2.02 7.61
N GLY A 284 14.43 -1.29 6.51
CA GLY A 284 13.28 -0.55 6.00
C GLY A 284 12.80 0.59 6.90
N VAL A 285 13.48 0.90 8.01
CA VAL A 285 13.20 2.02 8.91
C VAL A 285 14.45 2.85 9.14
N ALA A 286 14.98 3.46 8.09
CA ALA A 286 16.22 4.26 8.16
C ALA A 286 15.96 5.78 8.25
N LEU A 287 16.88 6.52 8.87
CA LEU A 287 16.82 7.99 8.95
C LEU A 287 17.76 8.60 7.91
N SER A 288 17.26 9.62 7.18
CA SER A 288 18.10 10.46 6.32
C SER A 288 18.52 11.71 7.07
N THR A 289 19.83 11.93 7.12
CA THR A 289 20.43 13.15 7.68
C THR A 289 20.65 14.23 6.63
N ASP A 290 20.27 13.96 5.37
CA ASP A 290 20.32 14.94 4.29
C ASP A 290 19.40 16.14 4.58
N GLN A 291 19.90 17.35 4.32
CA GLN A 291 19.20 18.58 4.67
C GLN A 291 17.88 18.72 3.91
N ALA A 292 17.81 18.31 2.64
CA ALA A 292 16.55 18.38 1.89
C ALA A 292 15.49 17.45 2.49
N THR A 293 15.90 16.28 2.99
CA THR A 293 14.99 15.40 3.73
C THR A 293 14.54 16.02 5.05
N VAL A 294 15.47 16.57 5.83
CA VAL A 294 15.16 17.22 7.12
C VAL A 294 14.19 18.40 6.91
N ASP A 295 14.40 19.21 5.88
CA ASP A 295 13.56 20.36 5.55
C ASP A 295 12.13 19.93 5.16
N VAL A 296 11.98 18.85 4.39
CA VAL A 296 10.68 18.28 4.04
C VAL A 296 9.93 17.81 5.29
N LEU A 297 10.59 17.04 6.16
CA LEU A 297 9.97 16.53 7.40
C LEU A 297 9.56 17.68 8.34
N ALA A 298 10.41 18.70 8.46
CA ALA A 298 10.14 19.88 9.27
C ALA A 298 8.98 20.72 8.70
N GLY A 299 8.91 20.90 7.38
CA GLY A 299 7.82 21.63 6.71
C GLY A 299 6.45 20.94 6.81
N GLU A 300 6.44 19.64 7.14
CA GLU A 300 5.25 18.82 7.36
C GLU A 300 4.96 18.58 8.85
N ASP A 301 5.63 19.31 9.76
CA ASP A 301 5.46 19.22 11.22
C ASP A 301 5.45 17.77 11.71
N CYS A 302 6.32 16.93 11.13
CA CYS A 302 6.33 15.50 11.42
C CYS A 302 6.97 15.20 12.77
N GLU A 303 6.31 14.36 13.55
CA GLU A 303 6.78 13.88 14.85
C GLU A 303 6.81 12.36 14.93
N GLY A 304 7.71 11.87 15.78
CA GLY A 304 7.85 10.46 16.10
C GLY A 304 8.24 9.59 14.90
N PRO A 305 7.66 8.38 14.76
CA PRO A 305 7.98 7.48 13.65
C PRO A 305 7.94 8.11 12.26
N LEU A 306 7.15 9.18 12.06
CA LEU A 306 7.05 9.90 10.78
C LEU A 306 8.34 10.64 10.39
N LEU A 307 9.33 10.74 11.28
CA LEU A 307 10.67 11.25 10.95
C LEU A 307 11.51 10.27 10.11
N ASN A 308 11.02 9.05 9.95
CA ASN A 308 11.66 8.02 9.14
C ASN A 308 11.25 8.15 7.67
N THR A 309 12.18 8.01 6.72
CA THR A 309 11.87 8.28 5.30
C THR A 309 10.85 7.30 4.72
N SER A 310 10.94 6.02 5.08
CA SER A 310 9.99 5.00 4.59
C SER A 310 8.62 5.15 5.25
N ILE A 311 8.60 5.48 6.55
CA ILE A 311 7.35 5.71 7.29
C ILE A 311 6.70 6.99 6.77
N PHE A 312 7.46 8.07 6.56
CA PHE A 312 6.95 9.30 5.99
C PHE A 312 6.39 9.10 4.60
N SER A 313 7.11 8.42 3.70
CA SER A 313 6.63 8.17 2.34
C SER A 313 5.34 7.34 2.35
N MET A 314 5.26 6.28 3.16
CA MET A 314 4.04 5.47 3.26
C MET A 314 2.90 6.17 4.03
N ALA A 315 3.21 6.94 5.07
CA ALA A 315 2.19 7.55 5.90
C ALA A 315 1.72 8.87 5.30
N VAL A 316 2.61 9.78 4.94
CA VAL A 316 2.28 11.13 4.48
C VAL A 316 2.20 11.17 2.96
N GLY A 317 3.28 10.78 2.27
CA GLY A 317 3.38 10.85 0.80
C GLY A 317 2.27 10.08 0.10
N TYR A 318 2.14 8.79 0.42
CA TYR A 318 1.09 7.91 -0.07
C TYR A 318 -0.30 8.41 0.27
N ASN A 319 -0.60 8.75 1.53
CA ASN A 319 -1.96 9.14 1.88
C ASN A 319 -2.37 10.46 1.23
N ARG A 320 -1.44 11.42 1.11
CA ARG A 320 -1.72 12.66 0.36
C ARG A 320 -1.83 12.41 -1.13
N GLY A 321 -1.12 11.42 -1.64
CA GLY A 321 -1.22 10.97 -3.02
C GLY A 321 -2.55 10.30 -3.38
N VAL A 322 -3.03 9.42 -2.50
CA VAL A 322 -4.24 8.62 -2.70
C VAL A 322 -5.50 9.36 -2.27
N TYR A 323 -5.46 10.07 -1.13
CA TYR A 323 -6.62 10.66 -0.47
C TYR A 323 -6.67 12.19 -0.50
N GLY A 324 -5.55 12.86 -0.76
CA GLY A 324 -5.46 14.31 -0.73
C GLY A 324 -5.90 14.94 0.61
N GLY A 325 -5.81 16.26 0.69
CA GLY A 325 -6.32 17.04 1.82
C GLY A 325 -5.90 16.68 3.24
N SER A 326 -6.48 17.41 4.19
CA SER A 326 -6.10 17.35 5.61
C SER A 326 -6.51 16.03 6.28
N ILE A 327 -7.60 15.38 5.84
CA ILE A 327 -8.02 14.08 6.39
C ILE A 327 -6.97 12.98 6.15
N SER A 328 -6.14 13.12 5.10
CA SER A 328 -5.05 12.18 4.83
C SER A 328 -4.05 12.09 5.98
N GLY A 329 -3.92 13.16 6.80
CA GLY A 329 -3.12 13.13 8.02
C GLY A 329 -3.62 12.14 9.07
N LEU A 330 -4.94 11.88 9.14
CA LEU A 330 -5.49 10.86 10.03
C LEU A 330 -5.13 9.45 9.55
N TRP A 331 -5.15 9.25 8.23
CA TRP A 331 -4.70 7.99 7.62
C TRP A 331 -3.21 7.79 7.83
N ALA A 332 -2.40 8.85 7.70
CA ALA A 332 -0.96 8.83 7.89
C ALA A 332 -0.55 8.28 9.28
N ILE A 333 -1.13 8.80 10.35
CA ILE A 333 -0.79 8.37 11.71
C ILE A 333 -1.28 6.94 12.04
N MET A 334 -2.33 6.46 11.35
CA MET A 334 -2.76 5.06 11.44
C MET A 334 -1.92 4.14 10.56
N ASP A 335 -1.49 4.63 9.39
CA ASP A 335 -0.69 3.84 8.44
C ASP A 335 0.72 3.60 8.90
N SER A 336 1.20 4.38 9.86
CA SER A 336 2.37 4.02 10.66
C SER A 336 2.24 2.64 11.31
N GLY A 337 1.02 2.09 11.44
CA GLY A 337 0.76 0.69 11.77
C GLY A 337 1.41 -0.32 10.82
N PHE A 338 1.87 0.08 9.63
CA PHE A 338 2.66 -0.79 8.74
C PHE A 338 3.93 -1.31 9.41
N VAL A 339 4.46 -0.67 10.46
CA VAL A 339 5.59 -1.20 11.23
C VAL A 339 5.26 -2.53 11.93
N LEU A 340 3.98 -2.94 11.98
CA LEU A 340 3.55 -4.28 12.37
C LEU A 340 3.95 -5.34 11.35
N ASP A 341 3.96 -5.00 10.05
CA ASP A 341 4.52 -5.86 9.00
C ASP A 341 6.01 -6.12 9.26
N TYR A 342 6.72 -5.12 9.77
CA TYR A 342 8.14 -5.21 10.09
C TYR A 342 8.43 -5.82 11.48
N SER A 343 7.43 -6.37 12.18
CA SER A 343 7.53 -6.91 13.56
C SER A 343 7.98 -5.94 14.66
N ILE A 344 8.30 -4.69 14.34
CA ILE A 344 8.82 -3.69 15.29
C ILE A 344 7.83 -3.47 16.43
N GLY A 345 6.55 -3.33 16.10
CA GLY A 345 5.51 -3.03 17.09
C GLY A 345 5.27 -4.16 18.09
N LYS A 346 5.57 -5.42 17.75
CA LYS A 346 5.41 -6.54 18.68
C LYS A 346 6.55 -6.59 19.69
N ASP A 347 7.78 -6.33 19.23
CA ASP A 347 8.98 -6.41 20.05
C ASP A 347 9.28 -5.09 20.80
N SER A 348 8.61 -4.00 20.43
CA SER A 348 8.65 -2.70 21.12
C SER A 348 7.30 -2.32 21.72
N ALA A 349 7.14 -2.54 23.03
CA ALA A 349 5.94 -2.16 23.78
C ALA A 349 5.65 -0.65 23.71
N ALA A 350 6.69 0.18 23.58
CA ALA A 350 6.55 1.62 23.40
C ALA A 350 5.86 1.95 22.07
N MET A 351 6.35 1.39 20.96
CA MET A 351 5.72 1.53 19.64
C MET A 351 4.30 0.99 19.63
N ALA A 352 4.07 -0.22 20.17
CA ALA A 352 2.73 -0.80 20.29
C ALA A 352 1.74 0.14 20.99
N GLY A 353 2.17 0.72 22.12
CA GLY A 353 1.38 1.67 22.88
C GLY A 353 1.10 2.97 22.13
N LYS A 354 2.01 3.40 21.24
CA LYS A 354 1.82 4.58 20.40
C LYS A 354 0.91 4.32 19.22
N LEU A 355 1.02 3.17 18.55
CA LEU A 355 0.06 2.75 17.54
C LEU A 355 -1.36 2.68 18.12
N ALA A 356 -1.54 2.03 19.29
CA ALA A 356 -2.84 2.03 19.95
C ALA A 356 -3.34 3.45 20.30
N SER A 357 -2.43 4.36 20.65
CA SER A 357 -2.76 5.76 20.90
C SER A 357 -3.25 6.47 19.65
N THR A 358 -2.63 6.27 18.48
CA THR A 358 -3.07 6.94 17.23
C THR A 358 -4.47 6.49 16.81
N PHE A 359 -4.77 5.20 16.94
CA PHE A 359 -6.14 4.69 16.69
C PHE A 359 -7.16 5.25 17.69
N SER A 360 -6.76 5.47 18.95
CA SER A 360 -7.61 6.12 19.97
C SER A 360 -7.78 7.63 19.70
N GLU A 361 -6.75 8.31 19.18
CA GLU A 361 -6.83 9.70 18.74
C GLU A 361 -7.80 9.83 17.57
N VAL A 362 -7.66 9.01 16.52
CA VAL A 362 -8.61 8.99 15.40
C VAL A 362 -10.04 8.65 15.84
N ALA A 363 -10.21 7.79 16.85
CA ALA A 363 -11.51 7.54 17.46
C ALA A 363 -12.11 8.79 18.13
N ALA A 364 -11.32 9.52 18.91
CA ALA A 364 -11.76 10.77 19.53
C ALA A 364 -12.11 11.84 18.49
N ILE A 365 -11.35 11.89 17.39
CA ILE A 365 -11.62 12.78 16.25
C ILE A 365 -12.94 12.42 15.58
N ALA A 366 -13.22 11.13 15.40
CA ALA A 366 -14.50 10.67 14.88
C ALA A 366 -15.67 11.09 15.78
N GLU A 367 -15.53 11.04 17.11
CA GLU A 367 -16.58 11.52 18.04
C GLU A 367 -16.81 13.04 17.93
N ALA A 368 -15.76 13.81 17.61
CA ALA A 368 -15.82 15.27 17.51
C ALA A 368 -16.28 15.78 16.13
N SER A 369 -16.10 15.00 15.05
CA SER A 369 -16.42 15.42 13.68
C SER A 369 -17.86 15.14 13.30
N VAL A 370 -18.65 16.20 13.10
CA VAL A 370 -20.06 16.07 12.74
C VAL A 370 -20.24 15.53 11.30
N SER A 371 -19.34 15.87 10.37
CA SER A 371 -19.48 15.56 8.94
C SER A 371 -18.65 14.38 8.44
N ALA A 372 -17.58 13.98 9.14
CA ALA A 372 -16.71 12.89 8.71
C ALA A 372 -16.67 11.70 9.69
N SER A 373 -17.29 11.81 10.88
CA SER A 373 -17.32 10.77 11.94
C SER A 373 -17.47 9.34 11.43
N GLU A 374 -18.52 9.10 10.65
CA GLU A 374 -18.87 7.76 10.19
C GLU A 374 -17.86 7.22 9.16
N HIS A 375 -17.32 8.07 8.27
CA HIS A 375 -16.28 7.65 7.31
C HIS A 375 -14.97 7.36 8.04
N ILE A 376 -14.57 8.23 8.97
CA ILE A 376 -13.40 8.03 9.83
C ILE A 376 -13.52 6.72 10.59
N THR A 377 -14.71 6.42 11.11
CA THR A 377 -15.00 5.15 11.80
C THR A 377 -14.89 3.95 10.86
N ASP A 378 -15.40 4.04 9.63
CA ASP A 378 -15.29 2.95 8.63
C ASP A 378 -13.82 2.62 8.34
N ILE A 379 -13.02 3.62 7.98
CA ILE A 379 -11.60 3.44 7.64
C ILE A 379 -10.79 2.98 8.86
N ARG A 380 -11.07 3.52 10.06
CA ARG A 380 -10.45 3.07 11.31
C ARG A 380 -10.72 1.58 11.55
N VAL A 381 -11.97 1.12 11.37
CA VAL A 381 -12.32 -0.31 11.50
C VAL A 381 -11.59 -1.15 10.45
N VAL A 382 -11.60 -0.74 9.19
CA VAL A 382 -10.93 -1.49 8.11
C VAL A 382 -9.42 -1.60 8.37
N LYS A 383 -8.73 -0.48 8.63
CA LYS A 383 -7.29 -0.46 8.93
C LYS A 383 -6.98 -1.24 10.21
N GLY A 384 -7.72 -1.02 11.29
CA GLY A 384 -7.47 -1.67 12.58
C GLY A 384 -7.64 -3.19 12.53
N CYS A 385 -8.66 -3.69 11.83
CA CYS A 385 -8.81 -5.12 11.57
C CYS A 385 -7.68 -5.65 10.67
N ASN A 386 -7.31 -4.93 9.62
CA ASN A 386 -6.26 -5.36 8.70
C ASN A 386 -4.90 -5.49 9.40
N TYR A 387 -4.50 -4.46 10.14
CA TYR A 387 -3.27 -4.47 10.93
C TYR A 387 -3.28 -5.53 12.02
N SER A 388 -4.43 -5.81 12.64
CA SER A 388 -4.54 -6.87 13.62
C SER A 388 -4.35 -8.26 12.99
N CYS A 389 -4.91 -8.49 11.80
CA CYS A 389 -4.68 -9.70 11.03
C CYS A 389 -3.20 -9.85 10.64
N LEU A 390 -2.58 -8.77 10.16
CA LEU A 390 -1.15 -8.75 9.80
C LEU A 390 -0.24 -8.99 11.01
N ARG A 391 -0.54 -8.36 12.15
CA ARG A 391 0.15 -8.63 13.42
C ARG A 391 0.06 -10.10 13.81
N GLN A 392 -1.11 -10.72 13.65
CA GLN A 392 -1.27 -12.14 13.96
C GLN A 392 -0.53 -13.05 12.97
N LYS A 393 -0.55 -12.74 11.66
CA LYS A 393 0.27 -13.43 10.64
C LYS A 393 1.75 -13.38 11.02
N THR A 394 2.24 -12.20 11.35
CA THR A 394 3.60 -11.96 11.86
C THR A 394 3.92 -12.81 13.09
N ILE A 395 3.02 -12.89 14.08
CA ILE A 395 3.21 -13.75 15.26
C ILE A 395 3.35 -15.22 14.87
N ILE A 396 2.49 -15.69 13.96
CA ILE A 396 2.52 -17.08 13.49
C ILE A 396 3.87 -17.40 12.83
N GLU A 397 4.38 -16.51 11.98
CA GLU A 397 5.66 -16.68 11.31
C GLU A 397 6.86 -16.67 12.27
N ASP A 398 6.83 -15.82 13.31
CA ASP A 398 7.95 -15.68 14.25
C ASP A 398 8.03 -16.85 15.25
N THR A 399 6.90 -17.45 15.60
CA THR A 399 6.82 -18.50 16.64
C THR A 399 7.25 -19.88 16.15
N ASP A 400 7.45 -20.07 14.85
CA ASP A 400 7.84 -21.34 14.23
C ASP A 400 8.95 -21.15 13.18
N PRO A 401 10.20 -20.85 13.60
CA PRO A 401 11.31 -20.60 12.68
C PRO A 401 11.74 -21.87 11.94
N GLY A 402 11.59 -21.88 10.62
CA GLY A 402 12.16 -22.89 9.71
C GLY A 402 13.35 -22.35 8.93
N ARG A 403 14.33 -23.20 8.60
CA ARG A 403 15.48 -22.81 7.78
C ARG A 403 15.02 -22.37 6.38
N SER A 404 15.45 -21.18 5.99
CA SER A 404 15.25 -20.60 4.66
C SER A 404 15.60 -21.57 3.54
N ARG A 405 14.68 -21.76 2.60
CA ARG A 405 14.91 -22.44 1.32
C ARG A 405 14.06 -21.81 0.21
N PRO A 406 14.59 -21.75 -1.03
CA PRO A 406 13.83 -21.32 -2.18
C PRO A 406 12.50 -22.05 -2.35
N CYS A 407 11.40 -21.34 -2.20
CA CYS A 407 10.06 -21.89 -2.29
C CYS A 407 9.12 -20.87 -2.93
N ILE A 408 8.16 -21.35 -3.72
CA ILE A 408 7.14 -20.50 -4.36
C ILE A 408 5.74 -21.06 -4.13
N VAL A 409 4.78 -20.14 -4.17
CA VAL A 409 3.35 -20.42 -4.10
C VAL A 409 2.69 -20.06 -5.43
N ILE A 410 1.91 -20.98 -5.97
CA ILE A 410 1.12 -20.79 -7.19
C ILE A 410 -0.35 -20.89 -6.83
N TRP A 411 -1.09 -19.79 -6.95
CA TRP A 411 -2.52 -19.76 -6.68
C TRP A 411 -3.34 -20.18 -7.90
N ASN A 412 -4.34 -21.03 -7.66
CA ASN A 412 -5.28 -21.48 -8.69
C ASN A 412 -6.38 -20.44 -8.96
N ASP A 413 -6.65 -19.57 -7.98
CA ASP A 413 -7.71 -18.56 -7.99
C ASP A 413 -7.10 -17.15 -7.88
N LEU A 414 -7.10 -16.39 -8.97
CA LEU A 414 -6.57 -15.02 -8.99
C LEU A 414 -7.40 -14.04 -8.17
N ALA A 415 -8.71 -14.25 -8.04
CA ALA A 415 -9.56 -13.34 -7.27
C ALA A 415 -9.24 -13.48 -5.78
N ARG A 416 -9.02 -14.71 -5.31
CA ARG A 416 -8.54 -14.98 -3.95
C ARG A 416 -7.13 -14.44 -3.72
N LEU A 417 -6.19 -14.66 -4.65
CA LEU A 417 -4.85 -14.08 -4.58
C LEU A 417 -4.89 -12.55 -4.52
N ALA A 418 -5.68 -11.91 -5.38
CA ALA A 418 -5.79 -10.45 -5.40
C ALA A 418 -6.27 -9.90 -4.04
N ARG A 419 -7.27 -10.55 -3.43
CA ARG A 419 -7.78 -10.20 -2.10
C ARG A 419 -6.79 -10.51 -0.97
N TYR A 420 -6.06 -11.61 -1.07
CA TYR A 420 -4.97 -11.93 -0.16
C TYR A 420 -3.90 -10.83 -0.22
N LYS A 421 -3.44 -10.49 -1.43
CA LYS A 421 -2.32 -9.57 -1.62
C LYS A 421 -2.66 -8.13 -1.27
N LEU A 422 -3.86 -7.65 -1.60
CA LEU A 422 -4.27 -6.31 -1.18
C LEU A 422 -4.35 -6.21 0.35
N ALA A 423 -4.67 -7.29 1.06
CA ALA A 423 -4.68 -7.28 2.52
C ALA A 423 -3.28 -7.33 3.12
N ASP A 424 -2.42 -8.19 2.58
CA ASP A 424 -1.00 -8.32 2.95
C ASP A 424 -0.23 -7.01 2.73
N ALA A 425 -0.51 -6.29 1.63
CA ALA A 425 0.02 -4.95 1.35
C ALA A 425 -0.72 -3.81 2.09
N VAL A 426 -1.67 -4.14 2.96
CA VAL A 426 -2.44 -3.20 3.79
C VAL A 426 -3.42 -2.27 3.03
N PHE A 427 -3.78 -2.62 1.81
CA PHE A 427 -4.66 -1.83 0.92
C PHE A 427 -6.16 -2.13 1.05
N CYS A 428 -6.62 -2.84 2.11
CA CYS A 428 -8.06 -3.08 2.33
C CYS A 428 -8.90 -1.78 2.36
N HIS A 429 -8.35 -0.70 2.91
CA HIS A 429 -9.02 0.60 3.00
C HIS A 429 -9.11 1.29 1.62
N VAL A 430 -8.08 1.15 0.77
CA VAL A 430 -8.12 1.58 -0.64
C VAL A 430 -9.20 0.82 -1.40
N TYR A 431 -9.30 -0.50 -1.19
CA TYR A 431 -10.33 -1.32 -1.82
C TYR A 431 -11.75 -0.90 -1.39
N TYR A 432 -11.93 -0.52 -0.12
CA TYR A 432 -13.17 0.08 0.37
C TYR A 432 -13.50 1.39 -0.36
N ASP A 433 -12.54 2.29 -0.57
CA ASP A 433 -12.77 3.59 -1.21
C ASP A 433 -12.85 3.52 -2.74
N GLY A 434 -12.13 2.58 -3.36
CA GLY A 434 -12.03 2.41 -4.81
C GLY A 434 -13.32 1.92 -5.49
N GLY A 435 -14.41 1.73 -4.77
CA GLY A 435 -15.67 1.22 -5.32
C GLY A 435 -15.89 -0.27 -5.11
N GLY A 436 -14.84 -1.06 -4.85
CA GLY A 436 -14.89 -2.51 -4.71
C GLY A 436 -14.94 -3.23 -6.06
N GLY A 437 -15.20 -4.55 -6.06
CA GLY A 437 -15.34 -5.34 -7.28
C GLY A 437 -14.04 -5.94 -7.80
N GLU A 438 -14.13 -6.65 -8.93
CA GLU A 438 -13.02 -7.47 -9.42
C GLU A 438 -11.87 -6.65 -10.01
N GLN A 439 -12.16 -5.60 -10.80
CA GLN A 439 -11.10 -4.76 -11.37
C GLN A 439 -10.34 -3.96 -10.31
N MET A 440 -11.02 -3.56 -9.22
CA MET A 440 -10.36 -2.88 -8.10
C MET A 440 -9.47 -3.84 -7.31
N ALA A 441 -9.94 -5.07 -7.09
CA ALA A 441 -9.10 -6.12 -6.52
C ALA A 441 -7.91 -6.45 -7.45
N ALA A 442 -8.12 -6.49 -8.77
CA ALA A 442 -7.05 -6.74 -9.73
C ALA A 442 -5.96 -5.67 -9.64
N MET A 443 -6.31 -4.39 -9.66
CA MET A 443 -5.29 -3.33 -9.58
C MET A 443 -4.67 -3.20 -8.18
N ALA A 444 -5.46 -3.14 -7.11
CA ALA A 444 -4.92 -2.99 -5.75
C ALA A 444 -4.22 -4.26 -5.24
N GLY A 445 -4.58 -5.43 -5.76
CA GLY A 445 -4.02 -6.73 -5.36
C GLY A 445 -2.93 -7.22 -6.30
N LEU A 446 -3.24 -7.40 -7.59
CA LEU A 446 -2.25 -7.90 -8.57
C LEU A 446 -1.35 -6.78 -9.11
N GLY A 447 -1.73 -5.51 -9.01
CA GLY A 447 -0.82 -4.38 -9.27
C GLY A 447 0.35 -4.31 -8.30
N CYS A 448 0.31 -5.05 -7.18
CA CYS A 448 1.47 -5.29 -6.31
C CYS A 448 2.64 -6.00 -7.01
N VAL A 449 2.54 -6.31 -8.31
CA VAL A 449 3.72 -6.58 -9.16
C VAL A 449 4.76 -5.48 -8.96
N VAL A 450 4.34 -4.22 -8.83
CA VAL A 450 5.27 -3.09 -8.56
C VAL A 450 6.18 -3.38 -7.37
N HIS A 451 5.61 -3.97 -6.31
CA HIS A 451 6.28 -4.30 -5.07
C HIS A 451 7.13 -5.57 -5.23
N ASP A 452 6.43 -6.66 -5.56
CA ASP A 452 6.94 -8.02 -5.58
C ASP A 452 8.00 -8.26 -6.66
N TRP A 453 8.07 -7.38 -7.68
CA TRP A 453 9.10 -7.45 -8.71
C TRP A 453 10.50 -7.12 -8.18
N ILE A 454 10.61 -6.13 -7.28
CA ILE A 454 11.88 -5.66 -6.72
C ILE A 454 12.36 -6.58 -5.59
N ASP A 455 11.43 -7.26 -4.93
CA ASP A 455 11.72 -8.21 -3.85
C ASP A 455 11.72 -9.68 -4.30
N LEU A 456 11.45 -9.95 -5.59
CA LEU A 456 11.23 -11.28 -6.14
C LEU A 456 12.23 -12.33 -5.66
N GLY A 457 13.53 -12.09 -5.85
CA GLY A 457 14.53 -13.07 -5.42
C GLY A 457 14.72 -13.12 -3.91
N ALA A 458 14.50 -12.02 -3.19
CA ALA A 458 14.58 -12.02 -1.73
C ALA A 458 13.44 -12.84 -1.12
N ASP A 459 12.22 -12.63 -1.61
CA ASP A 459 11.03 -13.38 -1.23
C ASP A 459 11.18 -14.86 -1.57
N ILE A 460 11.62 -15.19 -2.78
CA ILE A 460 11.86 -16.59 -3.17
C ILE A 460 12.94 -17.21 -2.27
N ALA A 461 14.08 -16.54 -2.06
CA ALA A 461 15.19 -17.08 -1.29
C ALA A 461 14.81 -17.37 0.17
N CYS A 462 13.96 -16.51 0.76
CA CYS A 462 13.38 -16.73 2.08
C CYS A 462 12.16 -17.66 2.09
N GLY A 463 11.66 -18.10 0.94
CA GLY A 463 10.46 -18.92 0.85
C GLY A 463 9.22 -18.17 1.35
N GLU A 464 9.13 -16.88 1.07
CA GLU A 464 7.94 -16.11 1.41
C GLU A 464 6.73 -16.54 0.57
N ILE A 465 5.57 -16.61 1.22
CA ILE A 465 4.32 -17.15 0.67
C ILE A 465 3.48 -16.13 -0.11
N SER A 466 3.84 -14.85 -0.05
CA SER A 466 2.99 -13.75 -0.51
C SER A 466 3.45 -13.07 -1.80
N ASN A 467 4.56 -13.51 -2.41
CA ASN A 467 5.00 -12.96 -3.69
C ASN A 467 4.11 -13.45 -4.84
N ILE A 468 3.54 -12.54 -5.61
CA ILE A 468 2.53 -12.87 -6.64
C ILE A 468 3.13 -13.28 -7.97
N ILE A 469 4.39 -12.93 -8.27
CA ILE A 469 5.00 -13.16 -9.58
C ILE A 469 4.99 -14.64 -9.98
N PRO A 470 5.34 -15.61 -9.11
CA PRO A 470 5.25 -17.02 -9.45
C PRO A 470 3.85 -17.46 -9.85
N THR A 471 2.79 -16.89 -9.26
CA THR A 471 1.43 -17.21 -9.72
C THR A 471 1.15 -16.65 -11.10
N LEU A 472 1.55 -15.40 -11.35
CA LEU A 472 1.29 -14.72 -12.63
C LEU A 472 2.07 -15.35 -13.78
N THR A 473 3.21 -15.98 -13.51
CA THR A 473 4.01 -16.71 -14.51
C THR A 473 3.68 -18.21 -14.60
N GLY A 474 2.72 -18.71 -13.81
CA GLY A 474 2.39 -20.14 -13.75
C GLY A 474 3.52 -21.00 -13.17
N GLY A 475 4.31 -20.44 -12.26
CA GLY A 475 5.43 -21.09 -11.57
C GLY A 475 6.78 -20.92 -12.25
N SER A 476 6.82 -20.31 -13.44
CA SER A 476 8.05 -20.19 -14.21
C SER A 476 8.84 -18.94 -13.84
N LEU A 477 10.15 -19.12 -13.61
CA LEU A 477 11.12 -18.03 -13.45
C LEU A 477 11.99 -17.86 -14.71
N GLU A 478 11.56 -18.44 -15.84
CA GLU A 478 12.21 -18.24 -17.13
C GLU A 478 11.98 -16.83 -17.69
N GLU A 479 12.85 -16.37 -18.58
CA GLU A 479 12.84 -14.99 -19.10
C GLU A 479 11.50 -14.62 -19.77
N GLU A 480 10.91 -15.53 -20.56
CA GLU A 480 9.72 -15.23 -21.37
C GLU A 480 8.46 -14.96 -20.52
N PRO A 481 8.05 -15.84 -19.58
CA PRO A 481 6.90 -15.55 -18.71
C PRO A 481 7.09 -14.30 -17.86
N LEU A 482 8.30 -14.07 -17.34
CA LEU A 482 8.63 -12.88 -16.57
C LEU A 482 8.50 -11.60 -17.41
N ALA A 483 9.02 -11.61 -18.65
CA ALA A 483 8.88 -10.50 -19.58
C ALA A 483 7.42 -10.21 -19.94
N GLU A 484 6.58 -11.25 -20.03
CA GLU A 484 5.15 -11.10 -20.28
C GLU A 484 4.42 -10.43 -19.11
N VAL A 485 4.65 -10.88 -17.87
CA VAL A 485 4.08 -10.24 -16.67
C VAL A 485 4.54 -8.78 -16.57
N TYR A 486 5.82 -8.51 -16.80
CA TYR A 486 6.38 -7.15 -16.81
C TYR A 486 5.71 -6.26 -17.86
N SER A 487 5.57 -6.74 -19.09
CA SER A 487 4.91 -6.02 -20.19
C SER A 487 3.44 -5.72 -19.90
N ARG A 488 2.71 -6.68 -19.31
CA ARG A 488 1.29 -6.53 -18.92
C ARG A 488 1.11 -5.54 -17.79
N PHE A 489 1.97 -5.58 -16.77
CA PHE A 489 1.96 -4.60 -15.68
C PHE A 489 2.22 -3.18 -16.20
N MET A 490 3.23 -2.99 -17.06
CA MET A 490 3.47 -1.69 -17.71
C MET A 490 2.26 -1.21 -18.51
N GLY A 491 1.61 -2.12 -19.24
CA GLY A 491 0.39 -1.81 -19.97
C GLY A 491 -0.77 -1.38 -19.06
N ALA A 492 -0.90 -1.99 -17.88
CA ALA A 492 -1.91 -1.64 -16.89
C ALA A 492 -1.69 -0.23 -16.32
N ILE A 493 -0.45 0.12 -15.93
CA ILE A 493 -0.15 1.47 -15.40
C ILE A 493 -0.31 2.56 -16.46
N ILE A 494 0.02 2.28 -17.73
CA ILE A 494 -0.23 3.21 -18.86
C ILE A 494 -1.74 3.41 -19.04
N TRP A 495 -2.52 2.33 -19.02
CA TRP A 495 -3.98 2.42 -19.16
C TRP A 495 -4.59 3.28 -18.05
N TYR A 496 -4.19 3.08 -16.79
CA TYR A 496 -4.70 3.88 -15.68
C TYR A 496 -4.28 5.35 -15.80
N ARG A 497 -3.01 5.63 -16.11
CA ARG A 497 -2.53 6.99 -16.36
C ARG A 497 -3.39 7.72 -17.41
N ASP A 498 -3.75 7.03 -18.49
CA ASP A 498 -4.46 7.65 -19.62
C ASP A 498 -5.99 7.73 -19.44
N ASN A 499 -6.60 6.82 -18.66
CA ASN A 499 -8.06 6.66 -18.60
C ASN A 499 -8.68 6.89 -17.21
N ASP A 500 -7.97 6.58 -16.13
CA ASP A 500 -8.49 6.66 -14.75
C ASP A 500 -7.36 6.98 -13.75
N PRO A 501 -6.59 8.09 -13.95
CA PRO A 501 -5.32 8.34 -13.26
C PRO A 501 -5.48 8.62 -11.76
N PHE A 502 -6.69 8.94 -11.32
CA PHE A 502 -7.03 9.28 -9.94
C PHE A 502 -7.75 8.14 -9.22
N ASN A 503 -7.74 6.93 -9.79
CA ASN A 503 -8.33 5.76 -9.14
C ASN A 503 -7.56 5.41 -7.86
N PRO A 504 -8.19 5.28 -6.67
CA PRO A 504 -7.49 4.95 -5.44
C PRO A 504 -6.67 3.66 -5.54
N ALA A 505 -7.20 2.63 -6.22
CA ALA A 505 -6.51 1.36 -6.44
C ALA A 505 -5.31 1.49 -7.39
N ALA A 506 -5.30 2.47 -8.29
CA ALA A 506 -4.15 2.73 -9.16
C ALA A 506 -3.15 3.69 -8.49
N LEU A 507 -3.64 4.70 -7.79
CA LEU A 507 -2.84 5.63 -7.00
C LEU A 507 -2.07 4.89 -5.91
N CYS A 508 -2.66 3.90 -5.23
CA CYS A 508 -1.92 3.12 -4.25
C CYS A 508 -0.72 2.39 -4.87
N ILE A 509 -0.85 1.88 -6.10
CA ILE A 509 0.25 1.27 -6.85
C ILE A 509 1.28 2.30 -7.30
N LEU A 510 0.85 3.48 -7.76
CA LEU A 510 1.75 4.60 -8.08
C LEU A 510 2.60 4.98 -6.87
N PHE A 511 1.98 5.21 -5.71
CA PHE A 511 2.69 5.64 -4.52
C PHE A 511 3.46 4.50 -3.85
N THR A 512 3.13 3.23 -4.12
CA THR A 512 4.00 2.10 -3.75
C THR A 512 5.33 2.16 -4.49
N HIS A 513 5.34 2.50 -5.79
CA HIS A 513 6.58 2.67 -6.55
C HIS A 513 7.50 3.74 -5.93
N TRP A 514 6.93 4.91 -5.61
CA TRP A 514 7.69 6.02 -5.02
C TRP A 514 8.14 5.70 -3.60
N TRP A 515 7.30 5.02 -2.82
CA TRP A 515 7.68 4.50 -1.52
C TRP A 515 8.86 3.54 -1.58
N GLN A 516 8.92 2.64 -2.57
CA GLN A 516 10.07 1.73 -2.71
C GLN A 516 11.37 2.48 -3.05
N LEU A 517 11.29 3.61 -3.74
CA LEU A 517 12.42 4.49 -4.02
C LEU A 517 12.86 5.28 -2.78
N ALA A 518 11.90 5.66 -1.92
CA ALA A 518 12.17 6.32 -0.64
C ALA A 518 12.52 5.33 0.51
N ASN A 519 12.29 4.03 0.30
CA ASN A 519 12.55 2.97 1.24
C ASN A 519 13.85 2.22 0.87
N CYS A 520 14.90 2.53 1.61
CA CYS A 520 16.24 1.97 1.38
C CYS A 520 16.40 0.49 1.71
N ARG A 521 15.33 -0.22 2.12
CA ARG A 521 15.31 -1.69 2.12
C ARG A 521 15.45 -2.24 0.70
N HIS A 522 14.73 -1.68 -0.26
CA HIS A 522 14.60 -2.27 -1.59
C HIS A 522 15.79 -1.98 -2.51
N ARG A 523 16.46 -0.83 -2.31
CA ARG A 523 17.65 -0.36 -3.07
C ARG A 523 17.56 -0.59 -4.59
N PRO A 524 16.44 -0.20 -5.24
CA PRO A 524 16.19 -0.53 -6.64
C PRO A 524 17.26 0.03 -7.60
N ILE A 525 17.82 1.20 -7.28
CA ILE A 525 18.84 1.87 -8.10
C ILE A 525 20.20 1.21 -7.94
N SER A 526 20.60 0.85 -6.71
CA SER A 526 21.80 0.03 -6.52
C SER A 526 21.72 -1.32 -7.24
N LEU A 527 20.53 -1.95 -7.26
CA LEU A 527 20.28 -3.23 -7.94
C LEU A 527 20.40 -3.12 -9.46
N LEU A 528 19.87 -2.06 -10.07
CA LEU A 528 20.05 -1.76 -11.51
C LEU A 528 21.55 -1.80 -11.91
N GLY A 529 22.42 -1.33 -11.01
CA GLY A 529 23.87 -1.35 -11.19
C GLY A 529 24.53 -2.74 -11.29
N ARG A 530 23.80 -3.84 -11.07
CA ARG A 530 24.34 -5.20 -10.87
C ARG A 530 24.17 -6.14 -12.06
N THR A 531 23.41 -5.74 -13.08
CA THR A 531 23.17 -6.56 -14.28
C THR A 531 23.93 -6.04 -15.50
N ASP A 532 24.18 -6.94 -16.46
CA ASP A 532 24.72 -6.67 -17.81
C ASP A 532 23.64 -6.84 -18.90
N LEU A 533 22.36 -6.85 -18.50
CA LEU A 533 21.25 -6.92 -19.45
C LEU A 533 21.31 -5.75 -20.42
N ASP A 534 21.28 -6.07 -21.71
CA ASP A 534 21.09 -5.09 -22.78
C ASP A 534 19.63 -4.64 -22.81
N THR A 535 19.29 -3.71 -21.92
CA THR A 535 17.93 -3.15 -21.82
C THR A 535 17.60 -2.22 -22.98
N VAL A 536 18.60 -1.79 -23.77
CA VAL A 536 18.39 -0.92 -24.93
C VAL A 536 17.92 -1.75 -26.12
N SER A 537 18.73 -2.70 -26.61
CA SER A 537 18.37 -3.47 -27.81
C SER A 537 17.25 -4.48 -27.54
N ARG A 538 17.11 -4.95 -26.29
CA ARG A 538 16.10 -5.90 -25.85
C ARG A 538 15.02 -5.30 -24.94
N GLY A 539 14.83 -3.97 -25.02
CA GLY A 539 13.79 -3.25 -24.28
C GLY A 539 12.41 -3.87 -24.49
N ILE A 540 11.61 -3.95 -23.43
CA ILE A 540 10.30 -4.61 -23.45
C ILE A 540 9.23 -3.56 -23.68
N LEU A 541 8.40 -3.74 -24.71
CA LEU A 541 7.26 -2.86 -24.95
C LEU A 541 6.05 -3.27 -24.10
N PRO A 542 5.20 -2.30 -23.69
CA PRO A 542 4.02 -2.57 -22.87
C PRO A 542 2.91 -3.25 -23.65
N THR A 543 2.20 -4.17 -23.00
CA THR A 543 0.97 -4.80 -23.51
C THR A 543 -0.23 -4.05 -22.93
N VAL A 544 -0.64 -2.96 -23.58
CA VAL A 544 -1.73 -2.08 -23.09
C VAL A 544 -3.09 -2.73 -23.35
N PRO A 545 -3.93 -2.95 -22.31
CA PRO A 545 -5.27 -3.49 -22.50
C PRO A 545 -6.20 -2.46 -23.15
N GLN A 546 -7.27 -2.93 -23.78
CA GLN A 546 -8.28 -2.06 -24.38
C GLN A 546 -9.30 -1.53 -23.35
N GLU A 547 -9.55 -2.33 -22.32
CA GLU A 547 -10.46 -2.02 -21.22
C GLU A 547 -9.67 -1.96 -19.91
N ARG A 548 -10.36 -1.57 -18.83
CA ARG A 548 -9.76 -1.56 -17.50
C ARG A 548 -9.16 -2.96 -17.20
N PRO A 549 -7.91 -3.04 -16.71
CA PRO A 549 -7.26 -4.31 -16.43
C PRO A 549 -8.12 -5.25 -15.56
N SER A 550 -8.38 -6.46 -16.07
CA SER A 550 -9.01 -7.55 -15.33
C SER A 550 -7.95 -8.37 -14.58
N LEU A 551 -8.36 -9.34 -13.75
CA LEU A 551 -7.42 -10.25 -13.08
C LEU A 551 -6.52 -10.99 -14.08
N GLU A 552 -7.11 -11.55 -15.14
CA GLU A 552 -6.39 -12.32 -16.15
C GLU A 552 -5.45 -11.47 -17.01
N HIS A 553 -5.63 -10.14 -17.05
CA HIS A 553 -4.70 -9.25 -17.75
C HIS A 553 -3.26 -9.41 -17.26
N PHE A 554 -3.06 -9.63 -15.96
CA PHE A 554 -1.75 -9.73 -15.33
C PHE A 554 -1.07 -11.09 -15.52
N ARG A 555 -1.83 -12.13 -15.84
CA ARG A 555 -1.31 -13.49 -15.96
C ARG A 555 -0.64 -13.69 -17.33
N ALA A 556 0.54 -14.31 -17.31
CA ALA A 556 1.20 -14.75 -18.54
C ALA A 556 0.38 -15.87 -19.19
N CYS A 557 0.12 -15.74 -20.49
CA CYS A 557 -0.64 -16.72 -21.27
C CYS A 557 0.10 -17.15 -22.54
N GLY A 558 1.40 -16.89 -22.64
CA GLY A 558 2.22 -17.19 -23.81
C GLY A 558 2.14 -16.11 -24.89
N THR A 559 1.77 -14.88 -24.53
CA THR A 559 1.76 -13.77 -25.48
C THR A 559 3.19 -13.39 -25.83
N LYS A 560 3.50 -13.41 -27.12
CA LYS A 560 4.83 -13.02 -27.59
C LYS A 560 5.08 -11.53 -27.34
N ILE A 561 6.10 -11.23 -26.55
CA ILE A 561 6.49 -9.86 -26.21
C ILE A 561 7.36 -9.25 -27.31
N GLU A 562 7.04 -8.01 -27.68
CA GLU A 562 7.84 -7.22 -28.60
C GLU A 562 9.07 -6.66 -27.86
N ARG A 563 10.26 -6.91 -28.43
CA ARG A 563 11.54 -6.40 -27.92
C ARG A 563 12.15 -5.43 -28.90
N SER A 564 12.48 -4.22 -28.44
CA SER A 564 12.95 -3.15 -29.29
C SER A 564 13.55 -2.00 -28.50
N GLU A 565 14.51 -1.30 -29.11
CA GLU A 565 14.99 0.03 -28.69
C GLU A 565 13.85 1.07 -28.62
N ARG A 566 12.74 0.83 -29.32
CA ARG A 566 11.54 1.68 -29.25
C ARG A 566 11.06 1.91 -27.82
N ALA A 567 11.24 0.94 -26.91
CA ALA A 567 10.87 1.12 -25.51
C ALA A 567 11.62 2.30 -24.86
N LEU A 568 12.94 2.37 -25.03
CA LEU A 568 13.75 3.48 -24.52
C LEU A 568 13.39 4.80 -25.22
N ILE A 569 13.18 4.78 -26.54
CA ILE A 569 12.76 5.97 -27.30
C ILE A 569 11.44 6.54 -26.78
N ASN A 570 10.46 5.67 -26.48
CA ASN A 570 9.18 6.09 -25.89
C ASN A 570 9.37 6.71 -24.51
N ALA A 571 10.18 6.08 -23.64
CA ALA A 571 10.48 6.59 -22.31
C ALA A 571 11.12 7.99 -22.38
N GLU A 572 12.06 8.20 -23.30
CA GLU A 572 12.73 9.50 -23.48
C GLU A 572 11.81 10.56 -24.08
N ALA A 573 10.95 10.17 -25.02
CA ALA A 573 9.93 11.07 -25.56
C ALA A 573 8.96 11.53 -24.46
N ARG A 574 8.55 10.60 -23.57
CA ARG A 574 7.72 10.92 -22.40
C ARG A 574 8.45 11.84 -21.43
N LEU A 575 9.71 11.54 -21.08
CA LEU A 575 10.53 12.39 -20.21
C LEU A 575 10.70 13.80 -20.80
N GLN A 576 11.00 13.90 -22.09
CA GLN A 576 11.14 15.19 -22.78
C GLN A 576 9.83 15.98 -22.77
N SER A 577 8.68 15.31 -22.90
CA SER A 577 7.38 15.95 -22.79
C SER A 577 7.17 16.58 -21.41
N ILE A 578 7.55 15.89 -20.32
CA ILE A 578 7.45 16.41 -18.94
C ILE A 578 8.37 17.62 -18.75
N VAL A 579 9.65 17.49 -19.12
CA VAL A 579 10.64 18.57 -18.96
C VAL A 579 10.24 19.81 -19.78
N SER A 580 9.57 19.61 -20.92
CA SER A 580 9.09 20.72 -21.77
C SER A 580 7.78 21.33 -21.29
N SER A 581 7.07 20.71 -20.34
CA SER A 581 5.74 21.16 -19.87
C SER A 581 5.77 22.05 -18.62
N ASN A 582 6.93 22.62 -18.27
CA ASN A 582 7.12 23.40 -17.04
C ASN A 582 6.70 22.60 -15.79
N PRO A 583 7.44 21.51 -15.48
CA PRO A 583 7.10 20.60 -14.40
C PRO A 583 7.17 21.28 -13.03
N LEU A 584 6.54 20.69 -12.02
CA LEU A 584 6.67 21.19 -10.64
C LEU A 584 8.15 21.17 -10.20
N PRO A 585 8.64 22.15 -9.43
CA PRO A 585 10.03 22.19 -8.97
C PRO A 585 10.48 20.89 -8.28
N GLU A 586 9.60 20.29 -7.47
CA GLU A 586 9.86 19.03 -6.77
C GLU A 586 10.01 17.86 -7.76
N THR A 587 9.18 17.80 -8.79
CA THR A 587 9.29 16.76 -9.84
C THR A 587 10.50 16.99 -10.75
N GLN A 588 10.86 18.25 -11.02
CA GLN A 588 12.08 18.60 -11.73
C GLN A 588 13.32 18.12 -10.97
N ASN A 589 13.34 18.27 -9.63
CA ASN A 589 14.42 17.74 -8.80
C ASN A 589 14.53 16.20 -8.89
N VAL A 590 13.40 15.49 -8.92
CA VAL A 590 13.39 14.03 -9.16
C VAL A 590 13.93 13.69 -10.55
N VAL A 591 13.58 14.47 -11.57
CA VAL A 591 14.14 14.29 -12.92
C VAL A 591 15.66 14.45 -12.91
N GLU A 592 16.18 15.49 -12.25
CA GLU A 592 17.61 15.79 -12.23
C GLU A 592 18.43 14.81 -11.39
N LEU A 593 17.94 14.44 -10.20
CA LEU A 593 18.69 13.65 -9.22
C LEU A 593 18.51 12.14 -9.41
N LEU A 594 17.41 11.69 -10.02
CA LEU A 594 17.09 10.27 -10.18
C LEU A 594 16.91 9.86 -11.64
N VAL A 595 15.91 10.41 -12.34
CA VAL A 595 15.46 9.85 -13.63
C VAL A 595 16.49 10.06 -14.74
N ASN A 596 17.05 11.26 -14.89
CA ASN A 596 18.10 11.54 -15.88
C ASN A 596 19.35 10.67 -15.66
N PRO A 597 19.90 10.55 -14.43
CA PRO A 597 20.98 9.62 -14.15
C PRO A 597 20.66 8.16 -14.51
N VAL A 598 19.44 7.69 -14.23
CA VAL A 598 19.01 6.32 -14.58
C VAL A 598 18.95 6.12 -16.09
N ILE A 599 18.33 7.04 -16.84
CA ILE A 599 18.27 6.98 -18.30
C ILE A 599 19.68 7.05 -18.92
N ALA A 600 20.54 7.92 -18.40
CA ALA A 600 21.93 8.01 -18.84
C ALA A 600 22.69 6.69 -18.60
N TYR A 601 22.45 6.04 -17.46
CA TYR A 601 23.03 4.72 -17.17
C TYR A 601 22.51 3.63 -18.11
N VAL A 602 21.20 3.58 -18.36
CA VAL A 602 20.58 2.64 -19.33
C VAL A 602 21.20 2.80 -20.72
N ARG A 603 21.53 4.02 -21.14
CA ARG A 603 22.26 4.30 -22.40
C ARG A 603 23.74 3.88 -22.41
N GLY A 604 24.25 3.29 -21.33
CA GLY A 604 25.66 2.89 -21.20
C GLY A 604 26.52 3.89 -20.41
N GLY A 605 25.90 4.82 -19.67
CA GLY A 605 26.58 5.63 -18.67
C GLY A 605 27.18 4.78 -17.53
N ASN A 606 28.18 5.32 -16.84
CA ASN A 606 28.97 4.57 -15.85
C ASN A 606 28.62 4.86 -14.38
N SER A 607 27.59 5.68 -14.13
CA SER A 607 27.22 6.14 -12.79
C SER A 607 25.72 6.10 -12.58
N LEU A 608 25.33 5.74 -11.36
CA LEU A 608 23.98 5.84 -10.82
C LEU A 608 24.04 6.65 -9.52
N PRO A 609 22.96 7.36 -9.17
CA PRO A 609 22.89 8.08 -7.91
C PRO A 609 22.75 7.10 -6.74
N PHE A 610 23.22 7.49 -5.57
CA PHE A 610 22.94 6.76 -4.33
C PHE A 610 21.53 7.09 -3.83
N GLU A 611 20.91 6.16 -3.11
CA GLU A 611 19.55 6.35 -2.58
C GLU A 611 19.41 7.61 -1.72
N SER A 612 20.43 7.93 -0.91
CA SER A 612 20.48 9.15 -0.10
C SER A 612 20.56 10.45 -0.91
N GLU A 613 20.99 10.41 -2.18
CA GLU A 613 21.12 11.61 -3.01
C GLU A 613 19.78 12.07 -3.59
N PHE A 614 18.80 11.18 -3.71
CA PHE A 614 17.50 11.51 -4.31
C PHE A 614 16.31 11.34 -3.36
N VAL A 615 16.46 10.67 -2.21
CA VAL A 615 15.35 10.39 -1.30
C VAL A 615 14.59 11.67 -0.90
N GLY A 616 15.30 12.75 -0.54
CA GLY A 616 14.67 14.03 -0.20
C GLY A 616 13.82 14.61 -1.33
N ALA A 617 14.29 14.49 -2.59
CA ALA A 617 13.52 14.93 -3.76
C ALA A 617 12.30 14.05 -4.02
N VAL A 618 12.40 12.72 -3.81
CA VAL A 618 11.24 11.81 -3.90
C VAL A 618 10.20 12.19 -2.84
N LEU A 619 10.61 12.35 -1.58
CA LEU A 619 9.69 12.73 -0.50
C LEU A 619 9.00 14.07 -0.78
N ALA A 620 9.74 15.07 -1.26
CA ALA A 620 9.19 16.37 -1.65
C ALA A 620 8.17 16.24 -2.80
N ALA A 621 8.49 15.43 -3.81
CA ALA A 621 7.59 15.22 -4.95
C ALA A 621 6.29 14.51 -4.55
N GLU A 622 6.33 13.56 -3.61
CA GLU A 622 5.13 12.86 -3.12
C GLU A 622 4.11 13.81 -2.47
N ILE A 623 4.59 14.86 -1.79
CA ILE A 623 3.75 15.85 -1.11
C ILE A 623 3.47 17.12 -1.91
N ALA A 624 4.04 17.25 -3.11
CA ALA A 624 3.96 18.45 -3.93
C ALA A 624 2.53 18.88 -4.29
N LEU A 625 2.38 20.18 -4.56
CA LEU A 625 1.14 20.83 -4.99
C LEU A 625 1.36 21.63 -6.29
N PRO A 626 0.35 21.75 -7.17
CA PRO A 626 -1.00 21.18 -7.07
C PRO A 626 -1.04 19.66 -7.30
N GLN A 627 -1.87 18.94 -6.56
CA GLN A 627 -1.89 17.46 -6.59
C GLN A 627 -2.23 16.87 -7.96
N GLY A 628 -3.17 17.48 -8.69
CA GLY A 628 -3.55 17.02 -10.03
C GLY A 628 -2.37 17.02 -11.02
N GLN A 629 -1.53 18.06 -10.99
CA GLN A 629 -0.32 18.12 -11.81
C GLN A 629 0.72 17.11 -11.33
N LYS A 630 1.02 17.10 -10.01
CA LYS A 630 1.93 16.14 -9.39
C LYS A 630 1.62 14.70 -9.82
N ILE A 631 0.36 14.26 -9.70
CA ILE A 631 -0.02 12.87 -9.97
C ILE A 631 0.26 12.49 -11.42
N MET A 632 -0.05 13.37 -12.38
CA MET A 632 0.22 13.11 -13.78
C MET A 632 1.73 13.03 -14.06
N GLU A 633 2.51 13.93 -13.47
CA GLU A 633 3.98 13.93 -13.59
C GLU A 633 4.59 12.68 -12.95
N LEU A 634 4.15 12.29 -11.76
CA LEU A 634 4.60 11.07 -11.08
C LEU A 634 4.23 9.81 -11.86
N TRP A 635 3.03 9.72 -12.44
CA TRP A 635 2.67 8.63 -13.34
C TRP A 635 3.63 8.54 -14.52
N ASP A 636 3.89 9.67 -15.17
CA ASP A 636 4.75 9.70 -16.35
C ASP A 636 6.19 9.32 -16.00
N LEU A 637 6.74 9.82 -14.89
CA LEU A 637 8.08 9.45 -14.42
C LEU A 637 8.17 7.97 -14.01
N THR A 638 7.13 7.41 -13.38
CA THR A 638 7.05 5.97 -13.12
C THR A 638 7.09 5.19 -14.44
N ILE A 639 6.28 5.57 -15.43
CA ILE A 639 6.27 4.91 -16.74
C ILE A 639 7.63 5.00 -17.42
N VAL A 640 8.34 6.14 -17.34
CA VAL A 640 9.71 6.29 -17.87
C VAL A 640 10.68 5.27 -17.25
N MET A 641 10.63 5.10 -15.92
CA MET A 641 11.51 4.15 -15.21
C MET A 641 11.23 2.69 -15.61
N TRP A 642 9.97 2.32 -15.80
CA TRP A 642 9.61 0.97 -16.23
C TRP A 642 9.85 0.74 -17.73
N GLU A 643 9.42 1.65 -18.60
CA GLU A 643 9.51 1.51 -20.06
C GLU A 643 10.96 1.57 -20.57
N SER A 644 11.85 2.29 -19.88
CA SER A 644 13.30 2.30 -20.18
C SER A 644 14.01 0.97 -19.89
N GLY A 645 13.35 0.03 -19.20
CA GLY A 645 13.92 -1.24 -18.78
C GLY A 645 14.77 -1.16 -17.52
N ALA A 646 14.83 -0.01 -16.83
CA ALA A 646 15.53 0.11 -15.55
C ALA A 646 14.91 -0.84 -14.50
N MET A 647 13.59 -0.86 -14.37
CA MET A 647 12.91 -1.74 -13.42
C MET A 647 12.97 -3.22 -13.82
N TRP A 648 13.01 -3.53 -15.11
CA TRP A 648 13.31 -4.87 -15.61
C TRP A 648 14.66 -5.35 -15.09
N ALA A 649 15.71 -4.57 -15.34
CA ALA A 649 17.07 -4.86 -14.89
C ALA A 649 17.16 -5.01 -13.36
N THR A 650 16.49 -4.14 -12.59
CA THR A 650 16.41 -4.23 -11.13
C THR A 650 15.81 -5.55 -10.66
N GLY A 651 14.66 -5.97 -11.20
CA GLY A 651 14.02 -7.23 -10.80
C GLY A 651 14.85 -8.46 -11.16
N ILE A 652 15.51 -8.46 -12.32
CA ILE A 652 16.41 -9.57 -12.69
C ILE A 652 17.64 -9.63 -11.80
N ALA A 653 18.22 -8.48 -11.43
CA ALA A 653 19.28 -8.46 -10.44
C ALA A 653 18.80 -9.02 -9.09
N SER A 654 17.58 -8.65 -8.66
CA SER A 654 17.01 -9.18 -7.42
C SER A 654 16.84 -10.70 -7.44
N LEU A 655 16.51 -11.33 -8.58
CA LEU A 655 16.37 -12.79 -8.68
C LEU A 655 17.63 -13.57 -8.26
N CYS A 656 18.79 -12.92 -8.28
CA CYS A 656 20.06 -13.55 -7.89
C CYS A 656 20.30 -13.55 -6.37
N TYR A 657 19.42 -12.97 -5.55
CA TYR A 657 19.59 -13.03 -4.10
C TYR A 657 19.58 -14.46 -3.58
N THR A 658 20.49 -14.74 -2.66
CA THR A 658 20.48 -15.95 -1.85
C THR A 658 20.36 -15.59 -0.37
N HIS A 659 19.69 -16.44 0.40
CA HIS A 659 19.44 -16.22 1.82
C HIS A 659 19.86 -17.44 2.63
N THR A 660 20.69 -17.23 3.66
CA THR A 660 21.22 -18.30 4.53
C THR A 660 20.66 -18.24 5.95
N GLY A 661 19.70 -17.35 6.20
CA GLY A 661 19.11 -17.10 7.52
C GLY A 661 18.23 -18.21 8.06
N LYS A 662 17.87 -18.07 9.34
CA LYS A 662 17.11 -19.08 10.11
C LYS A 662 15.60 -19.02 9.91
N PHE A 663 15.09 -18.04 9.17
CA PHE A 663 13.66 -17.80 9.05
C PHE A 663 13.24 -17.60 7.61
N ASN A 664 11.98 -17.94 7.36
CA ASN A 664 11.38 -17.97 6.04
C ASN A 664 10.59 -16.69 5.71
N CYS A 665 11.16 -15.51 5.99
CA CYS A 665 10.60 -14.21 5.61
C CYS A 665 11.65 -13.10 5.68
N ASP A 666 11.53 -12.12 4.78
CA ASP A 666 12.33 -10.90 4.71
C ASP A 666 11.65 -9.80 5.57
N ARG A 667 12.06 -9.65 6.83
CA ARG A 667 11.53 -8.64 7.78
C ARG A 667 12.66 -8.16 8.71
N ALA A 668 12.60 -6.90 9.14
CA ALA A 668 13.60 -6.33 10.05
C ALA A 668 13.66 -7.08 11.39
N ARG A 669 14.67 -7.94 11.57
CA ARG A 669 14.86 -8.75 12.77
C ARG A 669 16.29 -8.70 13.27
N ASP A 670 16.45 -8.98 14.56
CA ASP A 670 17.74 -9.00 15.25
C ASP A 670 18.72 -10.07 14.74
N ASP A 671 18.23 -11.06 13.99
CA ASP A 671 19.04 -12.14 13.42
C ASP A 671 19.47 -11.89 11.95
N LEU A 672 18.99 -10.80 11.33
CA LEU A 672 19.46 -10.38 10.03
C LEU A 672 20.78 -9.61 10.17
N SER A 673 21.81 -10.15 9.54
CA SER A 673 23.09 -9.47 9.36
C SER A 673 23.31 -9.24 7.87
N GLY A 674 24.16 -8.28 7.49
CA GLY A 674 24.53 -8.07 6.09
C GLY A 674 25.12 -9.33 5.42
N THR A 675 25.59 -10.31 6.21
CA THR A 675 26.10 -11.61 5.74
C THR A 675 25.03 -12.67 5.46
N THR A 676 23.77 -12.41 5.86
CA THR A 676 22.66 -13.34 5.66
C THR A 676 22.19 -13.36 4.19
N TRP A 677 22.48 -12.28 3.46
CA TRP A 677 22.23 -12.10 2.03
C TRP A 677 23.54 -12.19 1.24
N SER A 678 23.55 -12.94 0.15
CA SER A 678 24.68 -13.00 -0.80
C SER A 678 24.25 -12.99 -2.26
#